data_AF-A0AAV4K3J6-F1
#
_entry.id   AF-A0AAV4K3J6-F1
#
_cell.length_a   1.000
_cell.length_b   1.000
_cell.length_c   1.000
_cell.angle_alpha   90.00
_cell.angle_beta   90.00
_cell.angle_gamma   90.00
#
_symmetry.space_group_name_H-M   'P 1'
#
loop_
_entity.id
_entity.type
_entity.pdbx_description
1 polymer ?
#
loop_
_entity_poly.entity_id
_entity_poly.type
_entity_poly.pdbx_seq_one_letter_code
_entity_poly.pdbx_strand_id
1 'polypeptide(L)'
;MRAVCQVLHPDELLTKQVDPNEHCLPSPNKLKRKVIIKNKKLSTNKSVSDVIESTSEITEEITSRAKKHSVLLIKFATEKKWNDFEVILTDDHICFTPNVQNPDEDEEDQEDDIYVDPYETEQLYDSEEEDKEDINHPTSYLWYHGTTERGIARSLLLQHRCHGDGTFLVRESGQGGLALSFLVQGNITHSIINSRINDSTGQEQFLIGNEVWHNSIPELVEYYKNHSLSYKEKGFSIKLGYAVKKVMDFEHEIWWFKNMDRTSAENYLRLIPIEGVFLVRPSSVDNYFSLSLRHRQRISHFQIEYSRGKFVLGGLRFASMDKLIKHFSLHSLYRTCKLTQPAQDHLIQEEDHSNGELYLATDYTDLGEMQKVTARALYDHIASTTDELSFKRGSYIRNVVIADQLWWRGDHGKDINKLFPSNYVQIMNGSGEEVDSTAPNEAVLNISTCQFADKVASQDGVYFFTVTHPNQPYTIQIGSRNSREMDEWLQLTLESYQKVGLQAQELQKAERTQKLAQELSDLVIYCQSVPYVQDSPVKFKEMSSFSEERIKEDDKFIVLYNHHQISRVYPKFMRLKSTNFDPVPKWNMGCQMVALNYQTPDKSMQVNQAMFAQNGRCGYVLRPSFMQEPYYHPNNVANLKGDVESIFLTVEVLGGRLLGKSYNDAGVMSPYVSIEIIGLPIDCQAVRTETHRVKNCLNPSWKNQEFTFPISCPDLAFIRFEVRSDENEDFLIGQETVRLKCVQSGYRSVQLKNVWSEPISLASLLVRIDMRNPREDEEKNLFRMLEETRKLFNELQTSDPNDAHKQENLLQTEQKLLRALEGIRGQGMKISEPTWIQ
;
A
#
# COMPACT_ATOMS: atom_id res chain seq x y z
N MET A 1 -3.33 17.97 -38.81
CA MET A 1 -3.53 19.29 -39.44
C MET A 1 -4.97 19.51 -39.90
N ARG A 2 -5.52 18.67 -40.79
CA ARG A 2 -6.95 18.72 -41.18
C ARG A 2 -7.90 18.73 -39.97
N ALA A 3 -7.63 17.89 -38.96
CA ALA A 3 -8.38 17.85 -37.71
C ALA A 3 -8.26 19.14 -36.86
N VAL A 4 -7.06 19.72 -36.75
CA VAL A 4 -6.84 20.97 -35.98
C VAL A 4 -7.58 22.15 -36.62
N CYS A 5 -7.55 22.25 -37.96
CA CYS A 5 -8.27 23.28 -38.71
C CYS A 5 -9.78 23.03 -38.84
N GLN A 6 -10.26 21.82 -38.54
CA GLN A 6 -11.69 21.47 -38.56
C GLN A 6 -12.40 21.76 -37.24
N VAL A 7 -11.67 21.75 -36.11
CA VAL A 7 -12.26 21.87 -34.76
C VAL A 7 -12.09 23.28 -34.18
N LEU A 8 -11.00 23.99 -34.52
CA LEU A 8 -10.70 25.32 -33.96
C LEU A 8 -11.12 26.45 -34.90
N HIS A 9 -11.65 27.53 -34.34
CA HIS A 9 -11.87 28.75 -35.12
C HIS A 9 -10.51 29.30 -35.61
N PRO A 10 -10.39 29.79 -36.86
CA PRO A 10 -9.12 30.26 -37.42
C PRO A 10 -8.41 31.33 -36.56
N ASP A 11 -9.19 32.13 -35.84
CA ASP A 11 -8.67 33.19 -34.96
C ASP A 11 -8.19 32.68 -33.59
N GLU A 12 -8.51 31.44 -33.20
CA GLU A 12 -8.06 30.86 -31.94
C GLU A 12 -6.68 30.22 -32.09
N LEU A 13 -6.32 29.75 -33.28
CA LEU A 13 -4.98 29.18 -33.52
C LEU A 13 -3.93 30.28 -33.65
N LEU A 14 -2.84 30.19 -32.88
CA LEU A 14 -1.73 31.13 -33.01
C LEU A 14 -0.85 30.76 -34.22
N THR A 15 -0.95 31.56 -35.28
CA THR A 15 -0.22 31.32 -36.56
C THR A 15 0.93 32.29 -36.81
N LYS A 16 1.08 33.33 -35.97
CA LYS A 16 2.14 34.35 -36.06
C LYS A 16 2.55 34.80 -34.66
N GLN A 17 3.71 35.44 -34.56
CA GLN A 17 4.13 36.12 -33.33
C GLN A 17 3.12 37.22 -32.98
N VAL A 18 2.92 37.43 -31.67
CA VAL A 18 2.06 38.50 -31.16
C VAL A 18 2.65 39.87 -31.51
N ASP A 19 3.97 40.01 -31.40
CA ASP A 19 4.71 41.19 -31.84
C ASP A 19 6.00 40.76 -32.57
N PRO A 20 6.22 41.18 -33.84
CA PRO A 20 7.44 40.85 -34.59
C PRO A 20 8.75 41.28 -33.91
N ASN A 21 8.72 42.27 -33.02
CA ASN A 21 9.89 42.81 -32.33
C ASN A 21 10.01 42.33 -30.87
N GLU A 22 9.27 41.30 -30.46
CA GLU A 22 9.37 40.80 -29.10
C GLU A 22 10.68 40.05 -28.84
N HIS A 23 11.24 40.26 -27.63
CA HIS A 23 12.48 39.64 -27.19
C HIS A 23 12.27 38.59 -26.09
N CYS A 24 11.02 38.35 -25.69
CA CYS A 24 10.63 37.37 -24.67
C CYS A 24 9.26 36.76 -24.99
N LEU A 25 8.89 35.69 -24.29
CA LEU A 25 7.58 35.07 -24.45
C LEU A 25 6.45 36.04 -24.07
N PRO A 26 5.35 36.10 -24.85
CA PRO A 26 4.22 36.94 -24.51
C PRO A 26 3.53 36.46 -23.23
N SER A 27 2.91 37.39 -22.50
CA SER A 27 2.16 37.06 -21.29
C SER A 27 0.87 36.29 -21.60
N PRO A 28 0.33 35.52 -20.63
CA PRO A 28 -0.96 34.85 -20.78
C PRO A 28 -2.10 35.81 -21.19
N ASN A 29 -2.04 37.08 -20.74
CA ASN A 29 -3.00 38.10 -21.15
C ASN A 29 -2.96 38.42 -22.64
N LYS A 30 -1.75 38.46 -23.25
CA LYS A 30 -1.57 38.66 -24.69
C LYS A 30 -1.99 37.43 -25.52
N LEU A 31 -2.05 36.26 -24.89
CA LEU A 31 -2.41 34.98 -25.50
C LEU A 31 -3.83 34.51 -25.17
N LYS A 32 -4.71 35.38 -24.66
CA LYS A 32 -6.10 35.02 -24.35
C LYS A 32 -6.81 34.45 -25.58
N ARG A 33 -7.51 33.32 -25.38
CA ARG A 33 -8.22 32.57 -26.42
C ARG A 33 -7.31 32.09 -27.57
N LYS A 34 -6.00 31.94 -27.31
CA LYS A 34 -5.06 31.38 -28.29
C LYS A 34 -4.69 29.95 -27.93
N VAL A 35 -4.64 29.10 -28.95
CA VAL A 35 -4.09 27.75 -28.91
C VAL A 35 -2.70 27.79 -29.53
N ILE A 36 -1.70 27.29 -28.81
CA ILE A 36 -0.30 27.26 -29.24
C ILE A 36 0.05 25.81 -29.61
N ILE A 37 0.68 25.63 -30.77
CA ILE A 37 1.21 24.33 -31.19
C ILE A 37 2.65 24.18 -30.68
N LYS A 38 2.87 23.18 -29.83
CA LYS A 38 4.20 22.69 -29.46
C LYS A 38 4.59 21.58 -30.43
N ASN A 39 5.66 21.77 -31.21
CA ASN A 39 6.25 20.73 -32.03
C ASN A 39 7.71 21.10 -32.39
N LYS A 40 8.42 20.21 -33.08
CA LYS A 40 9.67 20.56 -33.76
C LYS A 40 9.39 21.54 -34.88
N LYS A 41 10.36 22.42 -35.17
CA LYS A 41 10.29 23.40 -36.26
C LYS A 41 11.43 23.17 -37.26
N LEU A 42 11.12 23.25 -38.55
CA LEU A 42 12.12 23.19 -39.63
C LEU A 42 13.00 24.45 -39.61
N SER A 43 14.32 24.28 -39.74
CA SER A 43 15.26 25.40 -39.81
C SER A 43 15.21 26.07 -41.19
N THR A 44 15.13 27.40 -41.22
CA THR A 44 15.01 28.17 -42.47
C THR A 44 16.36 28.53 -43.13
N ASN A 45 17.51 28.15 -42.56
CA ASN A 45 18.84 28.49 -43.10
C ASN A 45 19.95 27.44 -42.83
N LYS A 46 20.37 26.75 -43.92
CA LYS A 46 21.70 26.16 -44.28
C LYS A 46 22.23 24.82 -43.71
N SER A 47 22.78 24.08 -44.69
CA SER A 47 23.91 23.11 -44.77
C SER A 47 24.05 21.93 -43.79
N VAL A 48 24.27 20.76 -44.41
CA VAL A 48 24.25 19.37 -43.93
C VAL A 48 25.38 18.98 -42.94
N SER A 49 26.08 19.92 -42.29
CA SER A 49 27.36 19.60 -41.61
C SER A 49 27.37 19.52 -40.09
N ASP A 50 26.28 19.74 -39.36
CA ASP A 50 26.29 19.62 -37.89
C ASP A 50 25.22 18.62 -37.41
N VAL A 51 25.56 17.33 -37.46
CA VAL A 51 24.74 16.25 -36.88
C VAL A 51 25.56 15.58 -35.78
N ILE A 52 25.34 16.00 -34.54
CA ILE A 52 25.80 15.29 -33.34
C ILE A 52 24.58 14.79 -32.57
N GLU A 53 24.74 13.55 -32.11
CA GLU A 53 23.91 12.64 -31.33
C GLU A 53 22.60 13.15 -30.70
N SER A 54 21.52 12.48 -31.09
CA SER A 54 20.19 12.58 -30.48
C SER A 54 19.89 11.29 -29.70
N THR A 55 19.91 11.40 -28.38
CA THR A 55 19.28 10.44 -27.45
C THR A 55 18.32 11.22 -26.57
N SER A 56 17.01 11.04 -26.78
CA SER A 56 15.88 11.26 -25.85
C SER A 56 14.58 11.67 -26.56
N GLU A 57 14.03 10.77 -27.38
CA GLU A 57 12.65 10.87 -27.90
C GLU A 57 12.06 9.47 -28.04
N ILE A 58 11.82 8.79 -26.92
CA ILE A 58 11.39 7.39 -26.93
C ILE A 58 9.88 7.24 -26.65
N THR A 59 9.19 8.22 -26.08
CA THR A 59 7.92 7.91 -25.41
C THR A 59 6.64 8.11 -26.23
N GLU A 60 6.58 8.98 -27.24
CA GLU A 60 5.39 9.04 -28.13
C GLU A 60 5.49 8.08 -29.33
N GLU A 61 6.66 7.48 -29.56
CA GLU A 61 6.91 6.70 -30.76
C GLU A 61 6.82 5.17 -30.59
N ILE A 62 7.00 4.58 -29.40
CA ILE A 62 7.08 3.10 -29.26
C ILE A 62 5.79 2.38 -29.67
N THR A 63 4.61 2.83 -29.27
CA THR A 63 3.34 2.19 -29.72
C THR A 63 3.07 2.43 -31.20
N SER A 64 3.49 3.56 -31.77
CA SER A 64 3.39 3.83 -33.22
C SER A 64 4.47 3.13 -34.07
N ARG A 65 5.58 2.74 -33.45
CA ARG A 65 6.73 2.02 -34.03
C ARG A 65 6.74 0.52 -33.63
N ALA A 66 5.69 0.05 -32.97
CA ALA A 66 5.58 -1.34 -32.56
C ALA A 66 5.47 -2.23 -33.82
N LYS A 67 6.45 -3.12 -34.01
CA LYS A 67 6.41 -4.14 -35.07
C LYS A 67 5.42 -5.23 -34.74
N LYS A 68 5.35 -5.60 -33.46
CA LYS A 68 4.46 -6.62 -32.95
C LYS A 68 4.13 -6.33 -31.50
N HIS A 69 2.90 -6.62 -31.15
CA HIS A 69 2.34 -6.44 -29.82
C HIS A 69 1.46 -7.65 -29.53
N SER A 70 1.74 -8.38 -28.46
CA SER A 70 0.89 -9.48 -28.00
C SER A 70 1.16 -9.82 -26.53
N VAL A 71 0.24 -10.56 -25.93
CA VAL A 71 0.42 -11.12 -24.60
C VAL A 71 1.24 -12.40 -24.73
N LEU A 72 2.41 -12.44 -24.09
CA LEU A 72 3.32 -13.58 -24.09
C LEU A 72 3.63 -14.04 -22.66
N LEU A 73 3.95 -15.31 -22.52
CA LEU A 73 4.43 -15.91 -21.29
C LEU A 73 5.91 -15.60 -21.10
N ILE A 74 6.29 -14.96 -19.99
CA ILE A 74 7.70 -14.74 -19.64
C ILE A 74 8.06 -15.56 -18.41
N LYS A 75 9.25 -16.18 -18.45
CA LYS A 75 9.85 -16.92 -17.35
C LYS A 75 11.29 -16.45 -17.13
N PHE A 76 11.57 -15.93 -15.94
CA PHE A 76 12.92 -15.54 -15.53
C PHE A 76 13.67 -16.75 -14.98
N ALA A 77 15.00 -16.79 -15.11
CA ALA A 77 15.83 -17.88 -14.60
C ALA A 77 15.67 -18.18 -13.09
N THR A 78 15.19 -17.21 -12.32
CA THR A 78 14.91 -17.30 -10.88
C THR A 78 13.50 -17.80 -10.56
N GLU A 79 12.61 -17.90 -11.55
CA GLU A 79 11.19 -18.24 -11.39
C GLU A 79 10.86 -19.63 -11.94
N LYS A 80 10.07 -20.40 -11.17
CA LYS A 80 9.63 -21.75 -11.60
C LYS A 80 8.38 -21.74 -12.48
N LYS A 81 7.68 -20.60 -12.64
CA LYS A 81 6.38 -20.49 -13.34
C LYS A 81 6.44 -19.50 -14.52
N TRP A 82 5.60 -19.74 -15.52
CA TRP A 82 5.34 -18.82 -16.62
C TRP A 82 4.29 -17.80 -16.21
N ASN A 83 4.52 -16.53 -16.51
CA ASN A 83 3.62 -15.43 -16.17
C ASN A 83 3.21 -14.68 -17.45
N ASP A 84 1.97 -14.20 -17.52
CA ASP A 84 1.50 -13.43 -18.68
C ASP A 84 2.03 -12.00 -18.63
N PHE A 85 2.59 -11.56 -19.75
CA PHE A 85 3.12 -10.22 -19.96
C PHE A 85 2.58 -9.65 -21.26
N GLU A 86 2.20 -8.39 -21.27
CA GLU A 86 2.03 -7.61 -22.48
C GLU A 86 3.43 -7.28 -23.02
N VAL A 87 3.74 -7.75 -24.23
CA VAL A 87 5.07 -7.63 -24.84
C VAL A 87 5.00 -6.84 -26.13
N ILE A 88 5.85 -5.81 -26.24
CA ILE A 88 5.96 -4.93 -27.41
C ILE A 88 7.36 -5.04 -28.00
N LEU A 89 7.46 -5.41 -29.28
CA LEU A 89 8.69 -5.36 -30.07
C LEU A 89 8.74 -4.08 -30.89
N THR A 90 9.85 -3.36 -30.79
CA THR A 90 10.19 -2.21 -31.64
C THR A 90 11.42 -2.51 -32.50
N ASP A 91 11.93 -1.53 -33.23
CA ASP A 91 13.16 -1.67 -34.01
C ASP A 91 14.41 -1.95 -33.14
N ASP A 92 14.43 -1.44 -31.91
CA ASP A 92 15.61 -1.43 -31.04
C ASP A 92 15.37 -1.95 -29.61
N HIS A 93 14.12 -2.12 -29.19
CA HIS A 93 13.75 -2.61 -27.85
C HIS A 93 12.67 -3.70 -27.86
N ILE A 94 12.72 -4.58 -26.86
CA ILE A 94 11.60 -5.42 -26.41
C ILE A 94 11.17 -4.89 -25.04
N CYS A 95 9.94 -4.40 -24.94
CA CYS A 95 9.35 -3.96 -23.69
C CYS A 95 8.34 -5.01 -23.22
N PHE A 96 8.30 -5.30 -21.93
CA PHE A 96 7.27 -6.16 -21.37
C PHE A 96 6.77 -5.68 -20.01
N THR A 97 5.48 -5.84 -19.80
CA THR A 97 4.74 -5.44 -18.60
C THR A 97 3.88 -6.64 -18.17
N PRO A 98 3.73 -6.97 -16.88
CA PRO A 98 2.84 -8.02 -16.43
C PRO A 98 1.45 -7.72 -16.96
N ASN A 99 0.90 -8.67 -17.71
CA ASN A 99 -0.47 -8.59 -18.16
C ASN A 99 -1.34 -8.90 -16.95
N VAL A 100 -1.65 -7.87 -16.17
CA VAL A 100 -2.73 -7.94 -15.20
C VAL A 100 -4.00 -7.90 -16.03
N GLN A 101 -4.48 -9.08 -16.44
CA GLN A 101 -5.88 -9.18 -16.84
C GLN A 101 -6.70 -8.71 -15.64
N ASN A 102 -7.20 -7.48 -15.70
CA ASN A 102 -8.40 -7.11 -14.98
C ASN A 102 -9.46 -8.13 -15.40
N PRO A 103 -10.10 -8.86 -14.49
CA PRO A 103 -11.29 -9.64 -14.82
C PRO A 103 -12.51 -8.77 -15.22
N ASP A 104 -12.31 -7.49 -15.57
CA ASP A 104 -13.35 -6.46 -15.68
C ASP A 104 -13.23 -5.63 -16.99
N GLU A 105 -12.74 -6.18 -18.10
CA GLU A 105 -12.71 -5.46 -19.40
C GLU A 105 -13.69 -5.98 -20.47
N ASP A 106 -14.64 -6.86 -20.11
CA ASP A 106 -15.78 -7.21 -20.97
C ASP A 106 -17.13 -6.87 -20.31
N GLU A 107 -17.26 -5.69 -19.68
CA GLU A 107 -18.55 -4.97 -19.56
C GLU A 107 -18.29 -3.47 -19.79
N GLU A 108 -18.47 -3.02 -21.03
CA GLU A 108 -18.86 -1.63 -21.31
C GLU A 108 -20.22 -1.39 -20.65
N ASP A 109 -20.23 -1.03 -19.37
CA ASP A 109 -21.39 -0.40 -18.77
C ASP A 109 -21.03 1.01 -18.28
N GLN A 110 -21.88 1.92 -18.72
CA GLN A 110 -21.93 3.33 -18.38
C GLN A 110 -21.86 3.49 -16.86
N GLU A 111 -21.07 4.45 -16.38
CA GLU A 111 -21.32 5.08 -15.09
C GLU A 111 -22.68 5.81 -15.16
N ASP A 112 -23.77 5.04 -15.11
CA ASP A 112 -25.06 5.51 -14.64
C ASP A 112 -25.16 5.12 -13.16
N ASP A 113 -25.42 6.14 -12.35
CA ASP A 113 -25.88 6.02 -10.97
C ASP A 113 -26.88 4.85 -10.83
N ILE A 114 -26.48 3.75 -10.19
CA ILE A 114 -27.46 2.87 -9.57
C ILE A 114 -27.92 3.58 -8.30
N TYR A 115 -29.03 4.32 -8.43
CA TYR A 115 -29.92 4.57 -7.32
C TYR A 115 -30.32 3.22 -6.74
N VAL A 116 -29.60 2.78 -5.70
CA VAL A 116 -30.05 1.68 -4.86
C VAL A 116 -31.25 2.22 -4.10
N ASP A 117 -32.42 1.73 -4.49
CA ASP A 117 -33.67 1.99 -3.78
C ASP A 117 -33.46 1.70 -2.28
N PRO A 118 -33.62 2.69 -1.39
CA PRO A 118 -33.51 2.49 0.06
C PRO A 118 -34.47 1.41 0.59
N TYR A 119 -35.51 1.05 -0.16
CA TYR A 119 -36.52 0.08 0.24
C TYR A 119 -36.15 -1.39 -0.02
N GLU A 120 -35.08 -1.71 -0.78
CA GLU A 120 -34.64 -3.11 -0.97
C GLU A 120 -33.58 -3.57 0.05
N THR A 121 -32.94 -2.64 0.77
CA THR A 121 -31.96 -2.98 1.82
C THR A 121 -32.61 -3.25 3.20
N GLU A 122 -33.90 -2.93 3.36
CA GLU A 122 -34.64 -3.13 4.61
C GLU A 122 -34.87 -4.61 4.98
N GLN A 123 -34.56 -5.57 4.10
CA GLN A 123 -34.74 -7.00 4.43
C GLN A 123 -33.51 -7.68 5.09
N LEU A 124 -32.38 -6.98 5.20
CA LEU A 124 -31.16 -7.50 5.86
C LEU A 124 -30.90 -6.88 7.24
N TYR A 125 -31.60 -5.82 7.58
CA TYR A 125 -31.57 -5.16 8.88
C TYR A 125 -32.90 -5.39 9.59
N ASP A 126 -32.92 -6.24 10.62
CA ASP A 126 -33.98 -6.10 11.63
C ASP A 126 -33.82 -4.70 12.23
N SER A 127 -34.89 -3.92 12.15
CA SER A 127 -35.03 -2.58 12.71
C SER A 127 -34.45 -2.46 14.11
N GLU A 128 -33.73 -1.37 14.38
CA GLU A 128 -33.11 -1.00 15.66
C GLU A 128 -34.11 -0.79 16.84
N GLU A 129 -35.38 -1.19 16.70
CA GLU A 129 -36.42 -0.99 17.71
C GLU A 129 -36.51 -2.11 18.78
N GLU A 130 -35.77 -3.21 18.66
CA GLU A 130 -35.75 -4.31 19.67
C GLU A 130 -34.58 -4.25 20.68
N ASP A 131 -33.78 -3.19 20.69
CA ASP A 131 -32.55 -3.10 21.50
C ASP A 131 -32.77 -2.70 22.98
N LYS A 132 -33.73 -3.34 23.65
CA LYS A 132 -33.83 -3.32 25.13
C LYS A 132 -33.93 -4.71 25.77
N GLU A 133 -33.44 -5.75 25.12
CA GLU A 133 -33.29 -7.07 25.76
C GLU A 133 -31.82 -7.40 26.11
N ASP A 134 -31.66 -7.86 27.35
CA ASP A 134 -30.41 -7.97 28.10
C ASP A 134 -29.32 -8.84 27.43
N ILE A 135 -28.09 -8.32 27.40
CA ILE A 135 -26.85 -9.04 27.00
C ILE A 135 -26.65 -10.33 27.84
N ASN A 136 -27.32 -10.43 28.98
CA ASN A 136 -27.24 -11.55 29.92
C ASN A 136 -28.24 -12.69 29.64
N HIS A 137 -28.96 -12.67 28.52
CA HIS A 137 -29.91 -13.74 28.20
C HIS A 137 -29.21 -15.06 27.81
N PRO A 138 -29.65 -16.24 28.31
CA PRO A 138 -29.00 -17.54 28.06
C PRO A 138 -28.86 -17.93 26.58
N THR A 139 -29.78 -17.49 25.72
CA THR A 139 -29.80 -17.80 24.27
C THR A 139 -28.60 -17.22 23.52
N SER A 140 -27.88 -16.27 24.10
CA SER A 140 -26.65 -15.71 23.54
C SER A 140 -25.43 -16.63 23.68
N TYR A 141 -25.57 -17.78 24.34
CA TYR A 141 -24.46 -18.67 24.64
C TYR A 141 -24.64 -20.05 24.00
N LEU A 142 -23.58 -20.57 23.38
CA LEU A 142 -23.59 -21.88 22.72
C LEU A 142 -23.79 -23.04 23.71
N TRP A 143 -23.53 -22.84 25.00
CA TRP A 143 -23.78 -23.86 26.03
C TRP A 143 -25.26 -23.95 26.45
N TYR A 144 -26.12 -23.07 25.93
CA TYR A 144 -27.56 -23.13 26.11
C TYR A 144 -28.23 -23.90 24.98
N HIS A 145 -28.90 -25.00 25.31
CA HIS A 145 -29.48 -25.95 24.35
C HIS A 145 -31.01 -25.82 24.24
N GLY A 146 -31.61 -24.79 24.83
CA GLY A 146 -33.07 -24.56 24.78
C GLY A 146 -33.89 -25.75 25.29
N THR A 147 -34.97 -26.08 24.60
CA THR A 147 -35.93 -27.17 24.90
C THR A 147 -35.39 -28.59 24.71
N THR A 148 -34.08 -28.80 24.89
CA THR A 148 -33.45 -30.12 24.70
C THR A 148 -33.89 -31.11 25.78
N GLU A 149 -34.30 -32.31 25.37
CA GLU A 149 -34.74 -33.36 26.28
C GLU A 149 -33.60 -33.96 27.11
N ARG A 150 -33.93 -34.50 28.29
CA ARG A 150 -32.97 -35.12 29.22
C ARG A 150 -32.16 -36.25 28.58
N GLY A 151 -32.78 -37.05 27.70
CA GLY A 151 -32.11 -38.15 27.00
C GLY A 151 -31.06 -37.66 25.99
N ILE A 152 -31.38 -36.63 25.22
CA ILE A 152 -30.49 -36.02 24.23
C ILE A 152 -29.31 -35.33 24.94
N ALA A 153 -29.58 -34.56 26.00
CA ALA A 153 -28.55 -33.95 26.83
C ALA A 153 -27.59 -35.01 27.41
N ARG A 154 -28.11 -36.17 27.80
CA ARG A 154 -27.29 -37.29 28.29
C ARG A 154 -26.36 -37.81 27.20
N SER A 155 -26.87 -38.04 26.00
CA SER A 155 -26.07 -38.51 24.86
C SER A 155 -24.98 -37.52 24.48
N LEU A 156 -25.29 -36.22 24.42
CA LEU A 156 -24.34 -35.15 24.12
C LEU A 156 -23.20 -35.07 25.14
N LEU A 157 -23.52 -35.16 26.44
CA LEU A 157 -22.50 -35.16 27.49
C LEU A 157 -21.63 -36.43 27.47
N LEU A 158 -22.20 -37.60 27.14
CA LEU A 158 -21.41 -38.84 26.98
C LEU A 158 -20.48 -38.77 25.77
N GLN A 159 -20.91 -38.15 24.68
CA GLN A 159 -20.07 -37.94 23.49
C GLN A 159 -18.85 -37.08 23.80
N HIS A 160 -18.99 -36.12 24.72
CA HIS A 160 -17.91 -35.20 25.16
C HIS A 160 -17.21 -35.66 26.44
N ARG A 161 -17.36 -36.94 26.85
CA ARG A 161 -16.76 -37.48 28.10
C ARG A 161 -15.24 -37.37 28.17
N CYS A 162 -14.56 -37.23 27.03
CA CYS A 162 -13.11 -37.08 26.95
C CYS A 162 -12.60 -35.79 27.62
N HIS A 163 -13.46 -34.78 27.80
CA HIS A 163 -13.12 -33.54 28.49
C HIS A 163 -13.17 -33.63 30.02
N GLY A 164 -13.53 -34.80 30.56
CA GLY A 164 -13.50 -35.09 31.99
C GLY A 164 -14.70 -34.55 32.78
N ASP A 165 -14.65 -34.78 34.09
CA ASP A 165 -15.67 -34.32 35.03
C ASP A 165 -15.80 -32.79 35.02
N GLY A 166 -17.02 -32.28 35.12
CA GLY A 166 -17.33 -30.86 34.98
C GLY A 166 -17.77 -30.46 33.56
N THR A 167 -17.76 -31.38 32.60
CA THR A 167 -18.36 -31.17 31.27
C THR A 167 -19.86 -30.92 31.40
N PHE A 168 -20.41 -29.82 30.84
CA PHE A 168 -21.77 -29.36 31.13
C PHE A 168 -22.52 -28.72 29.96
N LEU A 169 -23.85 -28.63 30.08
CA LEU A 169 -24.74 -27.80 29.25
C LEU A 169 -25.95 -27.32 30.07
N VAL A 170 -26.59 -26.23 29.64
CA VAL A 170 -27.85 -25.73 30.23
C VAL A 170 -28.99 -25.94 29.23
N ARG A 171 -30.15 -26.36 29.74
CA ARG A 171 -31.34 -26.64 28.96
C ARG A 171 -32.60 -26.28 29.74
N GLU A 172 -33.74 -26.23 29.08
CA GLU A 172 -35.03 -26.13 29.74
C GLU A 172 -35.40 -27.47 30.40
N SER A 173 -36.05 -27.37 31.54
CA SER A 173 -36.59 -28.50 32.29
C SER A 173 -37.99 -28.81 31.75
N GLY A 174 -38.30 -30.09 31.50
CA GLY A 174 -39.63 -30.51 31.03
C GLY A 174 -40.78 -30.29 32.02
N GLN A 175 -40.51 -29.70 33.20
CA GLN A 175 -41.50 -29.32 34.21
C GLN A 175 -41.65 -27.79 34.34
N GLY A 176 -41.08 -27.01 33.41
CA GLY A 176 -40.95 -25.55 33.52
C GLY A 176 -39.72 -25.15 34.34
N GLY A 177 -38.93 -24.20 33.84
CA GLY A 177 -37.67 -23.73 34.45
C GLY A 177 -36.41 -24.25 33.74
N LEU A 178 -35.22 -23.93 34.27
CA LEU A 178 -33.93 -24.27 33.67
C LEU A 178 -33.24 -25.42 34.42
N ALA A 179 -32.41 -26.18 33.72
CA ALA A 179 -31.64 -27.30 34.29
C ALA A 179 -30.20 -27.31 33.78
N LEU A 180 -29.25 -27.40 34.71
CA LEU A 180 -27.84 -27.64 34.43
C LEU A 180 -27.58 -29.14 34.38
N SER A 181 -27.09 -29.64 33.26
CA SER A 181 -26.72 -31.05 33.07
C SER A 181 -25.21 -31.17 32.98
N PHE A 182 -24.57 -31.99 33.80
CA PHE A 182 -23.12 -32.09 33.86
C PHE A 182 -22.61 -33.51 34.18
N LEU A 183 -21.37 -33.80 33.77
CA LEU A 183 -20.67 -35.05 34.03
C LEU A 183 -19.92 -34.99 35.37
N VAL A 184 -20.08 -36.02 36.20
CA VAL A 184 -19.39 -36.17 37.48
C VAL A 184 -19.16 -37.65 37.80
N GLN A 185 -17.92 -38.02 38.11
CA GLN A 185 -17.50 -39.40 38.40
C GLN A 185 -17.99 -40.40 37.34
N GLY A 186 -17.94 -39.99 36.06
CA GLY A 186 -18.42 -40.80 34.93
C GLY A 186 -19.95 -40.94 34.79
N ASN A 187 -20.73 -40.31 35.67
CA ASN A 187 -22.20 -40.28 35.62
C ASN A 187 -22.73 -38.89 35.26
N ILE A 188 -23.89 -38.84 34.60
CA ILE A 188 -24.53 -37.57 34.23
C ILE A 188 -25.56 -37.20 35.28
N THR A 189 -25.35 -36.03 35.88
CA THR A 189 -26.25 -35.43 36.85
C THR A 189 -27.00 -34.27 36.21
N HIS A 190 -28.27 -34.11 36.58
CA HIS A 190 -29.07 -32.95 36.20
C HIS A 190 -29.54 -32.26 37.46
N SER A 191 -29.35 -30.95 37.50
CA SER A 191 -29.71 -30.09 38.62
C SER A 191 -30.62 -28.98 38.14
N ILE A 192 -31.73 -28.80 38.84
CA ILE A 192 -32.70 -27.74 38.53
C ILE A 192 -32.11 -26.41 38.98
N ILE A 193 -32.19 -25.41 38.10
CA ILE A 193 -31.87 -24.02 38.40
C ILE A 193 -33.18 -23.37 38.85
N ASN A 194 -33.26 -23.03 40.13
CA ASN A 194 -34.40 -22.33 40.70
C ASN A 194 -34.31 -20.85 40.33
N SER A 195 -35.44 -20.24 39.96
CA SER A 195 -35.53 -18.80 39.79
C SER A 195 -36.51 -18.18 40.80
N ARG A 196 -36.27 -16.92 41.17
CA ARG A 196 -37.17 -16.10 41.97
C ARG A 196 -37.11 -14.66 41.51
N ILE A 197 -38.18 -13.90 41.68
CA ILE A 197 -38.15 -12.45 41.46
C ILE A 197 -37.77 -11.78 42.79
N ASN A 198 -36.79 -10.89 42.77
CA ASN A 198 -36.42 -10.13 43.96
C ASN A 198 -37.40 -8.97 44.17
N ASP A 199 -38.17 -9.01 45.27
CA ASP A 199 -39.21 -8.03 45.61
C ASP A 199 -38.69 -6.58 45.71
N SER A 200 -37.39 -6.38 45.92
CA SER A 200 -36.78 -5.04 46.08
C SER A 200 -36.25 -4.43 44.78
N THR A 201 -35.87 -5.24 43.79
CA THR A 201 -35.25 -4.78 42.53
C THR A 201 -36.08 -5.13 41.29
N GLY A 202 -37.09 -6.00 41.41
CA GLY A 202 -37.90 -6.50 40.30
C GLY A 202 -37.14 -7.43 39.34
N GLN A 203 -35.87 -7.75 39.61
CA GLN A 203 -35.04 -8.60 38.76
C GLN A 203 -35.14 -10.08 39.16
N GLU A 204 -35.14 -10.96 38.16
CA GLU A 204 -35.10 -12.41 38.36
C GLU A 204 -33.70 -12.85 38.82
N GLN A 205 -33.63 -13.66 39.86
CA GLN A 205 -32.41 -14.23 40.40
C GLN A 205 -32.43 -15.76 40.29
N PHE A 206 -31.27 -16.36 40.06
CA PHE A 206 -31.10 -17.78 39.81
C PHE A 206 -30.22 -18.45 40.87
N LEU A 207 -30.59 -19.66 41.28
CA LEU A 207 -29.89 -20.47 42.27
C LEU A 207 -29.81 -21.93 41.83
N ILE A 208 -28.63 -22.53 42.00
CA ILE A 208 -28.45 -23.98 41.86
C ILE A 208 -27.86 -24.55 43.15
N GLY A 209 -28.49 -25.58 43.70
CA GLY A 209 -28.14 -26.08 45.05
C GLY A 209 -28.51 -25.07 46.14
N ASN A 210 -27.62 -24.87 47.13
CA ASN A 210 -27.92 -24.14 48.39
C ASN A 210 -26.95 -22.99 48.72
N GLU A 211 -26.19 -22.44 47.77
CA GLU A 211 -25.03 -21.60 48.15
C GLU A 211 -25.14 -20.10 47.79
N VAL A 212 -25.48 -19.69 46.56
CA VAL A 212 -25.49 -18.26 46.17
C VAL A 212 -26.55 -17.95 45.11
N TRP A 213 -27.29 -16.84 45.26
CA TRP A 213 -28.20 -16.31 44.24
C TRP A 213 -27.45 -15.39 43.26
N HIS A 214 -27.66 -15.57 41.97
CA HIS A 214 -27.05 -14.79 40.88
C HIS A 214 -28.10 -13.98 40.12
N ASN A 215 -27.72 -12.88 39.48
CA ASN A 215 -28.66 -12.00 38.78
C ASN A 215 -28.87 -12.43 37.31
N SER A 216 -28.10 -13.42 36.82
CA SER A 216 -28.30 -14.02 35.50
C SER A 216 -27.74 -15.45 35.44
N ILE A 217 -28.20 -16.24 34.46
CA ILE A 217 -27.68 -17.60 34.22
C ILE A 217 -26.21 -17.57 33.76
N PRO A 218 -25.76 -16.68 32.86
CA PRO A 218 -24.34 -16.62 32.50
C PRO A 218 -23.43 -16.32 33.69
N GLU A 219 -23.84 -15.42 34.59
CA GLU A 219 -23.11 -15.13 35.84
C GLU A 219 -23.02 -16.37 36.74
N LEU A 220 -24.13 -17.11 36.88
CA LEU A 220 -24.16 -18.37 37.62
C LEU A 220 -23.18 -19.40 37.02
N VAL A 221 -23.18 -19.57 35.70
CA VAL A 221 -22.27 -20.51 35.01
C VAL A 221 -20.80 -20.10 35.23
N GLU A 222 -20.48 -18.81 35.09
CA GLU A 222 -19.12 -18.30 35.29
C GLU A 222 -18.66 -18.43 36.75
N TYR A 223 -19.57 -18.24 37.71
CA TYR A 223 -19.27 -18.46 39.13
C TYR A 223 -18.86 -19.92 39.38
N TYR A 224 -19.62 -20.90 38.87
CA TYR A 224 -19.33 -22.33 39.07
C TYR A 224 -18.25 -22.90 38.15
N LYS A 225 -17.76 -22.16 37.15
CA LYS A 225 -16.47 -22.47 36.52
C LYS A 225 -15.31 -22.28 37.51
N ASN A 226 -15.42 -21.29 38.40
CA ASN A 226 -14.38 -20.92 39.35
C ASN A 226 -14.58 -21.54 40.76
N HIS A 227 -15.83 -21.82 41.16
CA HIS A 227 -16.22 -22.34 42.46
C HIS A 227 -16.83 -23.75 42.37
N SER A 228 -16.58 -24.59 43.38
CA SER A 228 -17.07 -25.97 43.37
C SER A 228 -18.52 -26.07 43.84
N LEU A 229 -19.36 -26.73 43.05
CA LEU A 229 -20.74 -27.07 43.38
C LEU A 229 -20.78 -28.34 44.24
N SER A 230 -21.16 -28.22 45.52
CA SER A 230 -21.18 -29.33 46.48
C SER A 230 -22.58 -29.93 46.65
N TYR A 231 -22.73 -31.23 46.40
CA TYR A 231 -23.94 -31.99 46.69
C TYR A 231 -23.69 -32.92 47.88
N LYS A 232 -23.91 -32.41 49.10
CA LYS A 232 -23.70 -33.15 50.35
C LYS A 232 -24.49 -34.47 50.42
N GLU A 233 -25.68 -34.52 49.81
CA GLU A 233 -26.53 -35.71 49.74
C GLU A 233 -26.00 -36.79 48.78
N LYS A 234 -25.21 -36.41 47.78
CA LYS A 234 -24.67 -37.33 46.75
C LYS A 234 -23.16 -37.55 46.86
N GLY A 235 -22.50 -36.93 47.84
CA GLY A 235 -21.11 -37.20 48.20
C GLY A 235 -20.05 -36.67 47.22
N PHE A 236 -20.38 -35.70 46.36
CA PHE A 236 -19.43 -35.14 45.40
C PHE A 236 -19.41 -33.60 45.39
N SER A 237 -18.29 -33.05 44.92
CA SER A 237 -18.08 -31.62 44.69
C SER A 237 -17.41 -31.45 43.34
N ILE A 238 -17.93 -30.57 42.48
CA ILE A 238 -17.46 -30.44 41.09
C ILE A 238 -17.44 -28.98 40.63
N LYS A 239 -16.44 -28.61 39.85
CA LYS A 239 -16.40 -27.32 39.14
C LYS A 239 -16.84 -27.53 37.69
N LEU A 240 -17.48 -26.53 37.10
CA LEU A 240 -17.78 -26.54 35.67
C LEU A 240 -16.48 -26.37 34.89
N GLY A 241 -16.24 -27.28 33.94
CA GLY A 241 -15.06 -27.30 33.10
C GLY A 241 -15.43 -26.98 31.65
N TYR A 242 -15.65 -28.03 30.87
CA TYR A 242 -15.91 -27.92 29.44
C TYR A 242 -17.40 -27.67 29.14
N ALA A 243 -17.71 -26.59 28.42
CA ALA A 243 -19.07 -26.26 28.02
C ALA A 243 -19.42 -26.93 26.67
N VAL A 244 -20.42 -27.82 26.65
CA VAL A 244 -20.84 -28.50 25.42
C VAL A 244 -21.61 -27.51 24.54
N LYS A 245 -21.08 -27.23 23.35
CA LYS A 245 -21.68 -26.32 22.37
C LYS A 245 -22.92 -26.96 21.72
N LYS A 246 -23.96 -26.16 21.48
CA LYS A 246 -25.15 -26.54 20.69
C LYS A 246 -24.70 -26.85 19.26
N VAL A 247 -25.29 -27.91 18.70
CA VAL A 247 -25.08 -28.26 17.28
C VAL A 247 -25.74 -27.18 16.42
N MET A 248 -24.97 -26.61 15.51
CA MET A 248 -25.46 -25.54 14.63
C MET A 248 -25.97 -26.10 13.30
N ASP A 249 -26.93 -25.40 12.70
CA ASP A 249 -27.60 -25.88 11.50
C ASP A 249 -26.64 -25.99 10.32
N PHE A 250 -25.60 -25.15 10.21
CA PHE A 250 -24.61 -25.17 9.13
C PHE A 250 -23.51 -26.25 9.29
N GLU A 251 -23.55 -27.12 10.32
CA GLU A 251 -22.49 -28.12 10.52
C GLU A 251 -22.38 -29.17 9.41
N HIS A 252 -23.33 -29.21 8.47
CA HIS A 252 -23.32 -30.07 7.28
C HIS A 252 -22.72 -29.40 6.04
N GLU A 253 -22.38 -28.12 6.12
CA GLU A 253 -21.87 -27.34 5.00
C GLU A 253 -20.41 -27.70 4.66
N ILE A 254 -20.08 -27.67 3.36
CA ILE A 254 -18.76 -28.08 2.85
C ILE A 254 -17.61 -27.17 3.29
N TRP A 255 -17.91 -25.92 3.66
CA TRP A 255 -16.93 -24.98 4.20
C TRP A 255 -16.71 -25.14 5.71
N TRP A 256 -17.48 -25.99 6.41
CA TRP A 256 -17.36 -26.20 7.86
C TRP A 256 -16.45 -27.38 8.21
N PHE A 257 -15.42 -27.12 9.01
CA PHE A 257 -14.43 -28.11 9.42
C PHE A 257 -14.46 -28.31 10.94
N LYS A 258 -15.21 -29.33 11.38
CA LYS A 258 -15.48 -29.62 12.81
C LYS A 258 -14.23 -29.93 13.65
N ASN A 259 -13.25 -30.63 13.09
CA ASN A 259 -12.05 -31.09 13.79
C ASN A 259 -10.79 -30.37 13.29
N MET A 260 -10.90 -29.09 12.94
CA MET A 260 -9.80 -28.30 12.40
C MET A 260 -9.37 -27.23 13.40
N ASP A 261 -8.14 -27.31 13.87
CA ASP A 261 -7.53 -26.26 14.69
C ASP A 261 -6.89 -25.17 13.82
N ARG A 262 -6.28 -24.17 14.46
CA ARG A 262 -5.62 -23.08 13.72
C ARG A 262 -4.46 -23.57 12.87
N THR A 263 -3.59 -24.40 13.43
CA THR A 263 -2.35 -24.85 12.78
C THR A 263 -2.65 -25.81 11.63
N SER A 264 -3.59 -26.74 11.82
CA SER A 264 -4.08 -27.63 10.78
C SER A 264 -4.77 -26.86 9.66
N ALA A 265 -5.57 -25.84 9.97
CA ALA A 265 -6.18 -24.98 8.96
C ALA A 265 -5.11 -24.22 8.15
N GLU A 266 -4.06 -23.71 8.81
CA GLU A 266 -2.97 -23.05 8.12
C GLU A 266 -2.24 -24.03 7.18
N ASN A 267 -1.90 -25.23 7.65
CA ASN A 267 -1.24 -26.24 6.84
C ASN A 267 -2.11 -26.70 5.66
N TYR A 268 -3.40 -26.92 5.89
CA TYR A 268 -4.36 -27.34 4.86
C TYR A 268 -4.56 -26.27 3.78
N LEU A 269 -4.76 -25.01 4.17
CA LEU A 269 -4.90 -23.90 3.22
C LEU A 269 -3.58 -23.58 2.50
N ARG A 270 -2.41 -23.91 3.08
CA ARG A 270 -1.10 -23.79 2.40
C ARG A 270 -0.97 -24.74 1.21
N LEU A 271 -1.61 -25.90 1.26
CA LEU A 271 -1.59 -26.90 0.18
C LEU A 271 -2.47 -26.51 -1.02
N ILE A 272 -3.38 -25.55 -0.84
CA ILE A 272 -4.29 -25.09 -1.91
C ILE A 272 -3.80 -23.71 -2.43
N PRO A 273 -3.19 -23.63 -3.64
CA PRO A 273 -2.59 -22.40 -4.16
C PRO A 273 -3.63 -21.50 -4.86
N ILE A 274 -4.83 -21.39 -4.30
CA ILE A 274 -5.94 -20.60 -4.85
C ILE A 274 -6.20 -19.42 -3.92
N GLU A 275 -6.26 -18.21 -4.47
CA GLU A 275 -6.56 -17.01 -3.70
C GLU A 275 -8.05 -16.93 -3.36
N GLY A 276 -8.35 -16.48 -2.14
CA GLY A 276 -9.72 -16.39 -1.65
C GLY A 276 -10.30 -17.71 -1.13
N VAL A 277 -9.54 -18.82 -1.19
CA VAL A 277 -9.98 -20.12 -0.64
C VAL A 277 -10.09 -20.05 0.88
N PHE A 278 -11.19 -20.56 1.41
CA PHE A 278 -11.51 -20.39 2.83
C PHE A 278 -12.12 -21.63 3.47
N LEU A 279 -12.08 -21.66 4.80
CA LEU A 279 -12.81 -22.61 5.63
C LEU A 279 -13.25 -21.96 6.93
N VAL A 280 -14.35 -22.44 7.50
CA VAL A 280 -14.83 -22.06 8.83
C VAL A 280 -14.60 -23.23 9.79
N ARG A 281 -14.09 -22.93 10.98
CA ARG A 281 -13.75 -23.92 12.00
C ARG A 281 -14.14 -23.45 13.41
N PRO A 282 -14.23 -24.35 14.40
CA PRO A 282 -14.40 -23.95 15.79
C PRO A 282 -13.28 -23.02 16.28
N SER A 283 -13.62 -22.04 17.12
CA SER A 283 -12.62 -21.24 17.85
C SER A 283 -12.20 -21.92 19.15
N SER A 284 -10.98 -21.64 19.59
CA SER A 284 -10.49 -21.95 20.94
C SER A 284 -11.13 -21.06 22.02
N VAL A 285 -11.79 -19.96 21.62
CA VAL A 285 -12.54 -19.06 22.50
C VAL A 285 -14.01 -19.49 22.54
N ASP A 286 -14.59 -19.55 23.74
CA ASP A 286 -16.02 -19.84 23.94
C ASP A 286 -16.89 -18.80 23.21
N ASN A 287 -18.00 -19.23 22.59
CA ASN A 287 -18.91 -18.40 21.77
C ASN A 287 -18.32 -17.76 20.50
N TYR A 288 -17.13 -18.16 20.05
CA TYR A 288 -16.58 -17.72 18.76
C TYR A 288 -16.41 -18.89 17.77
N PHE A 289 -16.46 -18.55 16.48
CA PHE A 289 -16.00 -19.36 15.36
C PHE A 289 -14.81 -18.67 14.69
N SER A 290 -14.08 -19.39 13.84
CA SER A 290 -12.94 -18.83 13.11
C SER A 290 -13.08 -19.09 11.60
N LEU A 291 -13.11 -18.03 10.81
CA LEU A 291 -13.00 -18.06 9.36
C LEU A 291 -11.53 -17.93 8.97
N SER A 292 -10.98 -18.94 8.32
CA SER A 292 -9.59 -18.98 7.86
C SER A 292 -9.55 -18.86 6.34
N LEU A 293 -8.76 -17.92 5.83
CA LEU A 293 -8.75 -17.50 4.42
C LEU A 293 -7.31 -17.36 3.91
N ARG A 294 -7.04 -17.82 2.69
CA ARG A 294 -5.75 -17.57 2.00
C ARG A 294 -5.81 -16.31 1.13
N HIS A 295 -4.83 -15.42 1.29
CA HIS A 295 -4.64 -14.23 0.45
C HIS A 295 -3.15 -13.85 0.38
N ARG A 296 -2.62 -13.56 -0.81
CA ARG A 296 -1.21 -13.19 -1.06
C ARG A 296 -0.17 -14.05 -0.30
N GLN A 297 -0.26 -15.38 -0.44
CA GLN A 297 0.61 -16.37 0.25
C GLN A 297 0.51 -16.40 1.79
N ARG A 298 -0.40 -15.64 2.39
CA ARG A 298 -0.64 -15.64 3.85
C ARG A 298 -2.02 -16.21 4.16
N ILE A 299 -2.14 -16.84 5.31
CA ILE A 299 -3.43 -17.26 5.86
C ILE A 299 -3.84 -16.29 6.95
N SER A 300 -5.04 -15.74 6.82
CA SER A 300 -5.64 -14.81 7.77
C SER A 300 -6.78 -15.53 8.50
N HIS A 301 -6.96 -15.21 9.79
CA HIS A 301 -8.02 -15.77 10.61
C HIS A 301 -8.90 -14.65 11.16
N PHE A 302 -10.20 -14.76 10.91
CA PHE A 302 -11.20 -13.81 11.34
C PHE A 302 -12.11 -14.47 12.38
N GLN A 303 -12.31 -13.80 13.52
CA GLN A 303 -13.17 -14.30 14.59
C GLN A 303 -14.62 -13.89 14.31
N ILE A 304 -15.51 -14.88 14.31
CA ILE A 304 -16.95 -14.67 14.17
C ILE A 304 -17.56 -14.90 15.56
N GLU A 305 -18.11 -13.85 16.15
CA GLU A 305 -18.82 -13.94 17.43
C GLU A 305 -20.22 -14.52 17.22
N TYR A 306 -20.67 -15.38 18.12
CA TYR A 306 -22.08 -15.74 18.21
C TYR A 306 -22.69 -15.04 19.41
N SER A 307 -23.55 -14.05 19.14
CA SER A 307 -24.26 -13.31 20.18
C SER A 307 -25.70 -13.03 19.75
N ARG A 308 -26.63 -13.16 20.71
CA ARG A 308 -28.08 -12.95 20.51
C ARG A 308 -28.67 -13.76 19.35
N GLY A 309 -28.21 -15.00 19.15
CA GLY A 309 -28.70 -15.85 18.05
C GLY A 309 -28.18 -15.47 16.65
N LYS A 310 -27.32 -14.46 16.53
CA LYS A 310 -26.76 -13.94 15.26
C LYS A 310 -25.24 -14.12 15.23
N PHE A 311 -24.68 -14.15 14.02
CA PHE A 311 -23.24 -14.23 13.78
C PHE A 311 -22.69 -12.84 13.49
N VAL A 312 -21.65 -12.43 14.23
CA VAL A 312 -21.07 -11.09 14.12
C VAL A 312 -19.64 -11.17 13.63
N LEU A 313 -19.34 -10.47 12.54
CA LEU A 313 -17.98 -10.37 11.99
C LEU A 313 -17.72 -8.93 11.54
N GLY A 314 -16.67 -8.30 12.08
CA GLY A 314 -16.31 -6.91 11.74
C GLY A 314 -17.36 -5.85 12.15
N GLY A 315 -18.32 -6.21 13.00
CA GLY A 315 -19.46 -5.36 13.38
C GLY A 315 -20.76 -5.66 12.64
N LEU A 316 -20.71 -6.43 11.54
CA LEU A 316 -21.88 -6.86 10.77
C LEU A 316 -22.56 -8.05 11.43
N ARG A 317 -23.90 -8.03 11.50
CA ARG A 317 -24.71 -9.07 12.16
C ARG A 317 -25.52 -9.86 11.14
N PHE A 318 -25.38 -11.18 11.15
CA PHE A 318 -26.05 -12.08 10.22
C PHE A 318 -26.95 -13.08 10.97
N ALA A 319 -28.16 -13.31 10.45
CA ALA A 319 -29.09 -14.28 11.04
C ALA A 319 -28.62 -15.74 10.90
N SER A 320 -27.77 -16.04 9.91
CA SER A 320 -27.15 -17.35 9.73
C SER A 320 -25.73 -17.23 9.20
N MET A 321 -24.92 -18.27 9.42
CA MET A 321 -23.55 -18.33 8.91
C MET A 321 -23.54 -18.36 7.37
N ASP A 322 -24.53 -18.98 6.73
CA ASP A 322 -24.67 -18.99 5.26
C ASP A 322 -24.84 -17.58 4.68
N LYS A 323 -25.64 -16.73 5.34
CA LYS A 323 -25.80 -15.33 4.94
C LYS A 323 -24.50 -14.55 5.09
N LEU A 324 -23.73 -14.81 6.15
CA LEU A 324 -22.41 -14.23 6.36
C LEU A 324 -21.45 -14.63 5.23
N ILE A 325 -21.35 -15.92 4.93
CA ILE A 325 -20.45 -16.43 3.87
C ILE A 325 -20.86 -15.91 2.50
N LYS A 326 -22.16 -15.92 2.17
CA LYS A 326 -22.69 -15.38 0.91
C LYS A 326 -22.45 -13.88 0.76
N HIS A 327 -22.49 -13.12 1.87
CA HIS A 327 -22.19 -11.70 1.84
C HIS A 327 -20.71 -11.45 1.49
N PHE A 328 -19.78 -12.17 2.14
CA PHE A 328 -18.34 -12.00 1.91
C PHE A 328 -17.80 -12.74 0.66
N SER A 329 -18.64 -13.52 -0.03
CA SER A 329 -18.31 -13.97 -1.38
C SER A 329 -18.55 -12.89 -2.44
N LEU A 330 -19.47 -11.96 -2.17
CA LEU A 330 -19.80 -10.84 -3.06
C LEU A 330 -18.98 -9.59 -2.73
N HIS A 331 -18.74 -9.35 -1.43
CA HIS A 331 -18.07 -8.16 -0.89
C HIS A 331 -16.73 -8.53 -0.25
N SER A 332 -15.77 -7.61 -0.29
CA SER A 332 -14.45 -7.87 0.28
C SER A 332 -14.48 -7.88 1.81
N LEU A 333 -14.00 -8.96 2.41
CA LEU A 333 -13.87 -9.17 3.85
C LEU A 333 -12.81 -8.26 4.49
N TYR A 334 -11.72 -7.99 3.77
CA TYR A 334 -10.63 -7.09 4.15
C TYR A 334 -9.83 -6.70 2.91
N ARG A 335 -9.53 -5.41 2.69
CA ARG A 335 -8.87 -4.91 1.46
C ARG A 335 -9.59 -5.42 0.20
N THR A 336 -8.90 -6.13 -0.69
CA THR A 336 -9.44 -6.78 -1.90
C THR A 336 -9.82 -8.24 -1.68
N CYS A 337 -9.72 -8.77 -0.46
CA CYS A 337 -9.95 -10.19 -0.17
C CYS A 337 -11.45 -10.53 -0.20
N LYS A 338 -11.89 -11.36 -1.14
CA LYS A 338 -13.24 -11.96 -1.16
C LYS A 338 -13.16 -13.46 -0.86
N LEU A 339 -14.25 -14.04 -0.38
CA LEU A 339 -14.39 -15.49 -0.28
C LEU A 339 -14.69 -16.04 -1.67
N THR A 340 -13.74 -16.74 -2.28
CA THR A 340 -13.92 -17.25 -3.65
C THR A 340 -14.58 -18.62 -3.63
N GLN A 341 -14.01 -19.56 -2.87
CA GLN A 341 -14.52 -20.93 -2.80
C GLN A 341 -14.13 -21.65 -1.50
N PRO A 342 -14.94 -22.62 -1.05
CA PRO A 342 -14.60 -23.48 0.08
C PRO A 342 -13.36 -24.33 -0.20
N ALA A 343 -12.53 -24.53 0.83
CA ALA A 343 -11.40 -25.46 0.75
C ALA A 343 -11.91 -26.91 0.60
N GLN A 344 -11.36 -27.64 -0.35
CA GLN A 344 -11.76 -29.01 -0.68
C GLN A 344 -10.54 -29.81 -1.15
N ASP A 345 -10.50 -31.11 -0.87
CA ASP A 345 -9.30 -31.95 -1.10
C ASP A 345 -8.87 -32.02 -2.57
N HIS A 346 -9.81 -32.01 -3.52
CA HIS A 346 -9.51 -31.99 -4.95
C HIS A 346 -8.81 -30.71 -5.46
N LEU A 347 -8.74 -29.65 -4.63
CA LEU A 347 -8.02 -28.41 -4.94
C LEU A 347 -6.55 -28.46 -4.51
N ILE A 348 -6.15 -29.51 -3.80
CA ILE A 348 -4.77 -29.76 -3.39
C ILE A 348 -4.01 -30.24 -4.62
N GLN A 349 -2.92 -29.57 -4.97
CA GLN A 349 -2.04 -30.03 -6.03
C GLN A 349 -1.19 -31.18 -5.49
N GLU A 350 -1.32 -32.38 -6.07
CA GLU A 350 -0.47 -33.53 -5.76
C GLU A 350 0.93 -33.35 -6.38
N GLU A 351 1.76 -32.46 -5.82
CA GLU A 351 3.23 -32.51 -6.00
C GLU A 351 3.94 -32.12 -4.69
N ASP A 352 5.02 -32.87 -4.39
CA ASP A 352 5.91 -32.83 -3.22
C ASP A 352 5.45 -33.52 -1.92
N HIS A 353 5.10 -34.81 -2.01
CA HIS A 353 5.37 -35.75 -0.91
C HIS A 353 6.88 -36.02 -0.79
N SER A 354 7.61 -35.11 -0.15
CA SER A 354 8.93 -35.43 0.43
C SER A 354 9.22 -34.65 1.72
N ASN A 355 8.21 -34.41 2.56
CA ASN A 355 8.41 -33.83 3.89
C ASN A 355 7.41 -34.33 4.95
N GLY A 356 7.19 -35.65 5.02
CA GLY A 356 6.45 -36.21 6.15
C GLY A 356 6.14 -37.69 6.07
N GLU A 357 7.14 -38.54 6.33
CA GLU A 357 7.05 -39.72 7.23
C GLU A 357 8.30 -40.61 7.08
N LEU A 358 9.24 -40.53 8.03
CA LEU A 358 10.06 -41.68 8.42
C LEU A 358 10.57 -41.53 9.87
N TYR A 359 9.69 -41.85 10.83
CA TYR A 359 10.12 -42.42 12.11
C TYR A 359 9.69 -43.89 12.10
N LEU A 360 10.58 -44.77 11.62
CA LEU A 360 10.90 -46.09 12.17
C LEU A 360 11.58 -46.96 11.10
N ALA A 361 12.64 -47.64 11.54
CA ALA A 361 13.29 -48.81 10.94
C ALA A 361 14.31 -48.59 9.80
N THR A 362 15.58 -48.56 10.24
CA THR A 362 16.69 -49.45 9.82
C THR A 362 17.04 -49.66 8.34
N ASP A 363 18.34 -49.45 8.11
CA ASP A 363 19.23 -50.08 7.13
C ASP A 363 19.36 -49.51 5.71
N TYR A 364 20.58 -49.02 5.47
CA TYR A 364 21.36 -48.89 4.23
C TYR A 364 20.73 -49.46 2.95
N THR A 365 20.63 -48.64 1.89
CA THR A 365 21.56 -48.62 0.74
C THR A 365 21.13 -47.60 -0.33
N ASP A 366 22.13 -47.08 -1.05
CA ASP A 366 22.07 -46.45 -2.38
C ASP A 366 21.69 -44.96 -2.54
N LEU A 367 22.73 -44.17 -2.28
CA LEU A 367 23.24 -43.01 -3.01
C LEU A 367 22.76 -42.82 -4.47
N GLY A 368 22.49 -41.56 -4.82
CA GLY A 368 22.70 -41.09 -6.19
C GLY A 368 22.08 -39.74 -6.55
N GLU A 369 22.50 -38.63 -5.94
CA GLU A 369 22.73 -37.30 -6.56
C GLU A 369 22.89 -36.21 -5.49
N MET A 370 24.13 -35.87 -5.10
CA MET A 370 24.42 -34.76 -4.19
C MET A 370 24.94 -33.53 -4.95
N GLN A 371 24.28 -32.38 -4.77
CA GLN A 371 24.73 -31.07 -5.23
C GLN A 371 26.09 -30.69 -4.60
N LYS A 372 27.01 -30.16 -5.42
CA LYS A 372 28.36 -29.75 -5.01
C LYS A 372 28.38 -28.29 -4.58
N VAL A 373 28.35 -28.02 -3.27
CA VAL A 373 28.44 -26.68 -2.68
C VAL A 373 29.90 -26.31 -2.39
N THR A 374 30.29 -25.03 -2.58
CA THR A 374 31.64 -24.51 -2.27
C THR A 374 31.55 -23.35 -1.28
N ALA A 375 32.40 -23.32 -0.27
CA ALA A 375 32.46 -22.26 0.74
C ALA A 375 33.82 -21.54 0.76
N ARG A 376 33.85 -20.27 1.15
CA ARG A 376 35.05 -19.44 1.33
C ARG A 376 35.28 -19.16 2.80
N ALA A 377 36.49 -19.38 3.29
CA ALA A 377 36.86 -19.12 4.68
C ALA A 377 36.89 -17.61 5.00
N LEU A 378 36.14 -17.20 6.02
CA LEU A 378 36.11 -15.82 6.53
C LEU A 378 37.23 -15.55 7.56
N TYR A 379 37.71 -16.60 8.22
CA TYR A 379 38.76 -16.55 9.24
C TYR A 379 39.75 -17.71 9.07
N ASP A 380 40.94 -17.57 9.64
CA ASP A 380 41.91 -18.66 9.73
C ASP A 380 41.41 -19.70 10.74
N HIS A 381 41.50 -20.98 10.39
CA HIS A 381 41.21 -22.09 11.28
C HIS A 381 42.37 -23.08 11.26
N ILE A 382 42.89 -23.40 12.44
CA ILE A 382 43.94 -24.40 12.63
C ILE A 382 43.30 -25.58 13.34
N ALA A 383 43.34 -26.75 12.69
CA ALA A 383 42.74 -27.98 13.19
C ALA A 383 43.36 -28.34 14.55
N SER A 384 42.50 -28.56 15.54
CA SER A 384 42.90 -28.97 16.88
C SER A 384 42.97 -30.50 17.01
N THR A 385 42.27 -31.21 16.12
CA THR A 385 42.21 -32.68 16.04
C THR A 385 42.51 -33.18 14.63
N THR A 386 42.82 -34.47 14.46
CA THR A 386 43.20 -35.06 13.15
C THR A 386 42.08 -35.08 12.12
N ASP A 387 40.83 -34.93 12.60
CA ASP A 387 39.60 -35.08 11.84
C ASP A 387 39.04 -33.71 11.39
N GLU A 388 39.73 -32.64 11.78
CA GLU A 388 39.44 -31.24 11.45
C GLU A 388 40.29 -30.72 10.29
N LEU A 389 39.74 -29.75 9.56
CA LEU A 389 40.37 -29.13 8.39
C LEU A 389 41.10 -27.84 8.80
N SER A 390 42.38 -27.71 8.45
CA SER A 390 43.11 -26.44 8.61
C SER A 390 43.06 -25.61 7.34
N PHE A 391 42.67 -24.34 7.43
CA PHE A 391 42.62 -23.42 6.29
C PHE A 391 42.85 -21.97 6.72
N LYS A 392 43.32 -21.13 5.80
CA LYS A 392 43.50 -19.68 6.06
C LYS A 392 42.33 -18.87 5.53
N ARG A 393 42.08 -17.70 6.09
CA ARG A 393 41.10 -16.71 5.61
C ARG A 393 41.29 -16.45 4.12
N GLY A 394 40.20 -16.53 3.36
CA GLY A 394 40.18 -16.41 1.90
C GLY A 394 40.34 -17.73 1.14
N SER A 395 40.59 -18.84 1.81
CA SER A 395 40.68 -20.18 1.21
C SER A 395 39.31 -20.70 0.76
N TYR A 396 39.27 -21.50 -0.31
CA TYR A 396 38.05 -22.17 -0.77
C TYR A 396 38.01 -23.63 -0.34
N ILE A 397 36.87 -24.06 0.18
CA ILE A 397 36.57 -25.43 0.62
C ILE A 397 35.48 -25.98 -0.31
N ARG A 398 35.72 -27.13 -0.92
CA ARG A 398 34.88 -27.71 -1.97
C ARG A 398 34.12 -28.93 -1.47
N ASN A 399 33.07 -29.32 -2.18
CA ASN A 399 32.19 -30.46 -1.83
C ASN A 399 31.67 -30.37 -0.39
N VAL A 400 31.21 -29.17 -0.01
CA VAL A 400 30.74 -28.91 1.35
C VAL A 400 29.42 -29.62 1.56
N VAL A 401 29.39 -30.54 2.51
CA VAL A 401 28.18 -31.19 2.98
C VAL A 401 27.69 -30.43 4.21
N ILE A 402 26.59 -29.70 4.02
CA ILE A 402 25.92 -28.95 5.08
C ILE A 402 25.10 -29.96 5.89
N ALA A 403 25.43 -30.11 7.16
CA ALA A 403 24.58 -30.77 8.15
C ALA A 403 23.90 -29.69 9.01
N ASP A 404 22.72 -29.95 9.57
CA ASP A 404 21.94 -29.02 10.41
C ASP A 404 22.58 -28.74 11.80
N GLN A 405 23.91 -28.84 11.92
CA GLN A 405 24.68 -28.53 13.12
C GLN A 405 25.95 -27.70 12.80
N LEU A 406 26.48 -27.00 13.82
CA LEU A 406 27.55 -25.99 13.76
C LEU A 406 28.86 -26.40 13.04
N TRP A 407 29.05 -27.68 12.69
CA TRP A 407 30.24 -28.22 12.02
C TRP A 407 29.86 -28.88 10.68
N TRP A 408 30.53 -28.48 9.61
CA TRP A 408 30.33 -28.99 8.25
C TRP A 408 31.51 -29.83 7.79
N ARG A 409 31.35 -30.59 6.71
CA ARG A 409 32.45 -31.35 6.10
C ARG A 409 32.74 -30.86 4.70
N GLY A 410 34.00 -30.93 4.29
CA GLY A 410 34.40 -30.58 2.95
C GLY A 410 35.89 -30.75 2.72
N ASP A 411 36.32 -30.37 1.52
CA ASP A 411 37.64 -30.69 0.99
C ASP A 411 38.49 -29.43 0.88
N HIS A 412 39.69 -29.46 1.44
CA HIS A 412 40.67 -28.38 1.29
C HIS A 412 42.10 -28.92 1.22
N GLY A 413 42.80 -28.61 0.12
CA GLY A 413 44.17 -29.08 -0.10
C GLY A 413 44.24 -30.60 -0.31
N LYS A 414 44.96 -31.29 0.58
CA LYS A 414 45.12 -32.77 0.56
C LYS A 414 44.14 -33.49 1.50
N ASP A 415 43.41 -32.74 2.32
CA ASP A 415 42.46 -33.26 3.29
C ASP A 415 41.06 -33.26 2.68
N ILE A 416 40.45 -34.45 2.61
CA ILE A 416 39.15 -34.71 1.96
C ILE A 416 38.15 -35.12 3.04
N ASN A 417 36.94 -34.56 3.00
CA ASN A 417 35.81 -34.88 3.87
C ASN A 417 36.10 -34.72 5.38
N LYS A 418 36.85 -33.67 5.75
CA LYS A 418 37.16 -33.33 7.15
C LYS A 418 36.26 -32.23 7.68
N LEU A 419 36.12 -32.18 9.01
CA LEU A 419 35.21 -31.27 9.70
C LEU A 419 35.76 -29.85 9.81
N PHE A 420 34.90 -28.85 9.70
CA PHE A 420 35.23 -27.46 10.00
C PHE A 420 34.03 -26.67 10.52
N PRO A 421 34.24 -25.58 11.27
CA PRO A 421 33.14 -24.78 11.81
C PRO A 421 32.40 -24.02 10.71
N SER A 422 31.08 -24.19 10.65
CA SER A 422 30.19 -23.53 9.68
C SER A 422 30.26 -22.00 9.75
N ASN A 423 30.40 -21.44 10.95
CA ASN A 423 30.49 -20.00 11.20
C ASN A 423 31.83 -19.37 10.80
N TYR A 424 32.83 -20.17 10.43
CA TYR A 424 34.15 -19.68 9.99
C TYR A 424 34.23 -19.52 8.46
N VAL A 425 33.17 -19.90 7.76
CA VAL A 425 33.11 -19.92 6.31
C VAL A 425 31.82 -19.27 5.81
N GLN A 426 31.85 -18.73 4.60
CA GLN A 426 30.68 -18.24 3.89
C GLN A 426 30.43 -19.16 2.70
N ILE A 427 29.23 -19.71 2.58
CA ILE A 427 28.87 -20.48 1.39
C ILE A 427 28.86 -19.53 0.21
N MET A 428 29.65 -19.84 -0.82
CA MET A 428 29.64 -19.11 -2.08
C MET A 428 28.49 -19.67 -2.91
N ASN A 429 27.26 -19.41 -2.48
CA ASN A 429 26.11 -19.54 -3.36
C ASN A 429 26.27 -18.48 -4.44
N GLY A 430 26.04 -18.84 -5.70
CA GLY A 430 25.99 -17.90 -6.82
C GLY A 430 24.77 -16.99 -6.73
N SER A 431 24.60 -16.31 -5.59
CA SER A 431 23.49 -15.45 -5.24
C SER A 431 24.09 -14.16 -4.68
N GLY A 432 24.04 -13.12 -5.50
CA GLY A 432 24.22 -11.74 -5.05
C GLY A 432 23.19 -11.38 -3.99
N GLU A 433 23.52 -10.29 -3.31
CA GLU A 433 22.83 -9.64 -2.21
C GLU A 433 21.30 -9.60 -2.33
N GLU A 434 20.65 -9.72 -1.16
CA GLU A 434 19.21 -9.59 -0.96
C GLU A 434 18.68 -8.28 -1.60
N VAL A 435 17.93 -8.45 -2.69
CA VAL A 435 17.04 -7.44 -3.27
C VAL A 435 15.71 -8.13 -3.50
N ASP A 436 14.62 -7.49 -3.06
CA ASP A 436 13.20 -7.84 -3.26
C ASP A 436 12.94 -8.95 -4.28
N SER A 437 12.47 -10.11 -3.81
CA SER A 437 11.96 -11.20 -4.66
C SER A 437 10.53 -10.92 -5.14
N THR A 438 10.34 -9.76 -5.75
CA THR A 438 9.25 -9.51 -6.70
C THR A 438 9.85 -9.43 -8.09
N ALA A 439 9.31 -10.20 -9.03
CA ALA A 439 9.60 -10.08 -10.46
C ALA A 439 9.64 -8.58 -10.84
N PRO A 440 10.56 -8.13 -11.71
CA PRO A 440 10.53 -6.75 -12.18
C PRO A 440 9.15 -6.48 -12.79
N ASN A 441 8.40 -5.60 -12.14
CA ASN A 441 7.01 -5.32 -12.50
C ASN A 441 6.90 -4.70 -13.89
N GLU A 442 7.98 -4.30 -14.55
CA GLU A 442 8.06 -3.75 -15.92
C GLU A 442 9.54 -3.83 -16.36
N ALA A 443 9.86 -4.26 -17.58
CA ALA A 443 11.26 -4.22 -18.06
C ALA A 443 11.39 -3.89 -19.56
N VAL A 444 12.52 -3.27 -19.90
CA VAL A 444 12.89 -2.88 -21.28
C VAL A 444 14.24 -3.51 -21.61
N LEU A 445 14.28 -4.33 -22.66
CA LEU A 445 15.48 -4.97 -23.19
C LEU A 445 15.93 -4.27 -24.47
N ASN A 446 17.17 -3.81 -24.53
CA ASN A 446 17.75 -3.27 -25.76
C ASN A 446 18.26 -4.41 -26.64
N ILE A 447 17.75 -4.49 -27.88
CA ILE A 447 18.05 -5.57 -28.83
C ILE A 447 19.53 -5.59 -29.19
N SER A 448 20.21 -4.44 -29.26
CA SER A 448 21.63 -4.35 -29.62
C SER A 448 22.57 -4.93 -28.57
N THR A 449 22.14 -4.93 -27.31
CA THR A 449 22.96 -5.40 -26.18
C THR A 449 22.64 -6.84 -25.80
N CYS A 450 21.54 -7.41 -26.26
CA CYS A 450 21.10 -8.76 -25.92
C CYS A 450 21.55 -9.79 -26.96
N GLN A 451 21.76 -11.03 -26.51
CA GLN A 451 21.90 -12.20 -27.37
C GLN A 451 20.57 -12.96 -27.40
N PHE A 452 20.16 -13.38 -28.58
CA PHE A 452 18.92 -14.11 -28.81
C PHE A 452 19.24 -15.54 -29.25
N ALA A 453 18.45 -16.51 -28.76
CA ALA A 453 18.48 -17.86 -29.29
C ALA A 453 18.13 -17.86 -30.79
N ASP A 454 18.68 -18.79 -31.55
CA ASP A 454 18.47 -18.93 -32.99
C ASP A 454 17.27 -19.81 -33.34
N LYS A 455 16.66 -20.46 -32.34
CA LYS A 455 15.53 -21.39 -32.49
C LYS A 455 14.56 -21.28 -31.33
N VAL A 456 13.29 -21.59 -31.62
CA VAL A 456 12.24 -21.77 -30.63
C VAL A 456 12.41 -23.15 -29.98
N ALA A 457 12.45 -23.18 -28.65
CA ALA A 457 12.42 -24.38 -27.83
C ALA A 457 10.99 -24.65 -27.34
N SER A 458 10.72 -25.87 -26.87
CA SER A 458 9.42 -26.24 -26.30
C SER A 458 9.60 -26.93 -24.96
N GLN A 459 8.85 -26.48 -23.96
CA GLN A 459 8.79 -27.07 -22.62
C GLN A 459 7.37 -26.91 -22.07
N ASP A 460 6.80 -27.98 -21.49
CA ASP A 460 5.50 -27.98 -20.82
C ASP A 460 4.34 -27.36 -21.64
N GLY A 461 4.34 -27.59 -22.96
CA GLY A 461 3.32 -27.06 -23.88
C GLY A 461 3.47 -25.56 -24.22
N VAL A 462 4.55 -24.92 -23.79
CA VAL A 462 4.93 -23.54 -24.14
C VAL A 462 6.10 -23.58 -25.13
N TYR A 463 5.95 -22.85 -26.23
CA TYR A 463 7.02 -22.59 -27.20
C TYR A 463 7.71 -21.30 -26.79
N PHE A 464 9.03 -21.21 -26.75
CA PHE A 464 9.75 -20.03 -26.28
C PHE A 464 11.12 -19.84 -26.93
N PHE A 465 11.64 -18.61 -26.92
CA PHE A 465 13.04 -18.33 -27.21
C PHE A 465 13.71 -17.66 -26.01
N THR A 466 15.01 -17.88 -25.87
CA THR A 466 15.79 -17.35 -24.75
C THR A 466 16.51 -16.07 -25.16
N VAL A 467 16.47 -15.07 -24.28
CA VAL A 467 17.22 -13.81 -24.37
C VAL A 467 18.24 -13.78 -23.24
N THR A 468 19.50 -13.48 -23.57
CA THR A 468 20.61 -13.43 -22.63
C THR A 468 21.29 -12.07 -22.72
N HIS A 469 21.52 -11.41 -21.59
CA HIS A 469 22.22 -10.12 -21.56
C HIS A 469 23.69 -10.31 -21.11
N PRO A 470 24.71 -9.78 -21.82
CA PRO A 470 26.12 -10.00 -21.52
C PRO A 470 26.58 -9.53 -20.13
N ASN A 471 25.93 -8.49 -19.60
CA ASN A 471 26.29 -7.87 -18.32
C ASN A 471 25.31 -8.21 -17.18
N GLN A 472 24.35 -9.13 -17.38
CA GLN A 472 23.42 -9.55 -16.34
C GLN A 472 23.36 -11.08 -16.22
N PRO A 473 23.28 -11.64 -15.00
CA PRO A 473 23.41 -13.08 -14.78
C PRO A 473 22.13 -13.88 -15.04
N TYR A 474 21.03 -13.25 -15.48
CA TYR A 474 19.74 -13.91 -15.69
C TYR A 474 19.41 -14.07 -17.17
N THR A 475 18.94 -15.26 -17.53
CA THR A 475 18.32 -15.55 -18.83
C THR A 475 16.81 -15.31 -18.74
N ILE A 476 16.23 -14.76 -19.80
CA ILE A 476 14.80 -14.49 -19.92
C ILE A 476 14.25 -15.42 -21.00
N GLN A 477 13.24 -16.21 -20.69
CA GLN A 477 12.53 -17.02 -21.66
C GLN A 477 11.20 -16.32 -22.00
N ILE A 478 10.99 -16.02 -23.29
CA ILE A 478 9.77 -15.39 -23.80
C ILE A 478 9.05 -16.43 -24.66
N GLY A 479 7.81 -16.75 -24.34
CA GLY A 479 7.06 -17.85 -24.94
C GLY A 479 5.58 -17.62 -25.14
N SER A 480 4.93 -18.50 -25.88
CA SER A 480 3.49 -18.56 -26.12
C SER A 480 3.08 -20.02 -26.26
N ARG A 481 1.81 -20.31 -26.02
CA ARG A 481 1.22 -21.64 -26.26
C ARG A 481 1.03 -21.93 -27.76
N ASN A 482 1.23 -20.93 -28.62
CA ASN A 482 1.14 -21.06 -30.07
C ASN A 482 2.53 -21.06 -30.72
N SER A 483 2.92 -22.20 -31.30
CA SER A 483 4.22 -22.34 -32.00
C SER A 483 4.39 -21.34 -33.13
N ARG A 484 3.34 -21.09 -33.94
CA ARG A 484 3.44 -20.21 -35.11
C ARG A 484 3.66 -18.76 -34.69
N GLU A 485 3.01 -18.33 -33.62
CA GLU A 485 3.20 -16.99 -33.05
C GLU A 485 4.64 -16.81 -32.56
N MET A 486 5.22 -17.82 -31.91
CA MET A 486 6.60 -17.74 -31.41
C MET A 486 7.65 -17.76 -32.51
N ASP A 487 7.43 -18.53 -33.58
CA ASP A 487 8.29 -18.51 -34.75
C ASP A 487 8.30 -17.12 -35.40
N GLU A 488 7.14 -16.46 -35.51
CA GLU A 488 7.02 -15.08 -35.99
C GLU A 488 7.72 -14.07 -35.06
N TRP A 489 7.54 -14.19 -33.74
CA TRP A 489 8.20 -13.32 -32.76
C TRP A 489 9.71 -13.44 -32.79
N LEU A 490 10.22 -14.68 -32.86
CA LEU A 490 11.65 -14.92 -32.97
C LEU A 490 12.20 -14.37 -34.29
N GLN A 491 11.52 -14.60 -35.40
CA GLN A 491 11.93 -14.08 -36.71
C GLN A 491 12.01 -12.55 -36.71
N LEU A 492 10.97 -11.85 -36.24
CA LEU A 492 10.96 -10.38 -36.19
C LEU A 492 12.01 -9.80 -35.23
N THR A 493 12.28 -10.50 -34.13
CA THR A 493 13.33 -10.14 -33.18
C THR A 493 14.71 -10.29 -33.80
N LEU A 494 14.98 -11.41 -34.47
CA LEU A 494 16.24 -11.67 -35.18
C LEU A 494 16.43 -10.74 -36.38
N GLU A 495 15.38 -10.42 -37.13
CA GLU A 495 15.42 -9.41 -38.20
C GLU A 495 15.75 -8.03 -37.65
N SER A 496 15.22 -7.66 -36.48
CA SER A 496 15.56 -6.39 -35.81
C SER A 496 17.00 -6.39 -35.31
N TYR A 497 17.45 -7.49 -34.70
CA TYR A 497 18.83 -7.71 -34.27
C TYR A 497 19.84 -7.65 -35.44
N GLN A 498 19.50 -8.23 -36.59
CA GLN A 498 20.33 -8.17 -37.80
C GLN A 498 20.31 -6.78 -38.45
N LYS A 499 19.17 -6.08 -38.45
CA LYS A 499 19.04 -4.69 -38.96
C LYS A 499 19.88 -3.69 -38.16
N VAL A 500 20.03 -3.92 -36.84
CA VAL A 500 20.91 -3.15 -35.94
C VAL A 500 22.39 -3.32 -36.32
N GLY A 501 22.75 -4.41 -37.01
CA GLY A 501 24.14 -4.75 -37.35
C GLY A 501 24.83 -3.88 -38.41
N LEU A 502 24.18 -3.52 -39.53
CA LEU A 502 24.91 -2.90 -40.66
C LEU A 502 24.15 -1.89 -41.57
N GLN A 503 22.86 -1.58 -41.36
CA GLN A 503 22.11 -0.66 -42.25
C GLN A 503 21.15 0.35 -41.58
N ALA A 504 20.91 0.26 -40.27
CA ALA A 504 20.11 1.25 -39.56
C ALA A 504 20.76 2.65 -39.53
N GLN A 505 22.08 2.78 -39.68
CA GLN A 505 22.74 4.09 -39.66
C GLN A 505 22.49 4.96 -40.91
N GLU A 506 22.14 4.39 -42.07
CA GLU A 506 21.98 5.17 -43.32
C GLU A 506 20.51 5.40 -43.72
N LEU A 507 19.62 4.41 -43.56
CA LEU A 507 18.17 4.57 -43.78
C LEU A 507 17.52 5.46 -42.70
N GLN A 508 17.95 5.34 -41.45
CA GLN A 508 17.46 6.14 -40.33
C GLN A 508 18.04 7.57 -40.35
N LYS A 509 19.16 7.82 -41.05
CA LYS A 509 19.67 9.17 -41.38
C LYS A 509 18.80 9.87 -42.44
N ALA A 510 18.25 9.13 -43.40
CA ALA A 510 17.37 9.66 -44.44
C ALA A 510 15.93 9.89 -43.95
N GLU A 511 15.37 9.00 -43.13
CA GLU A 511 14.01 9.16 -42.58
C GLU A 511 13.95 10.20 -41.43
N ARG A 512 15.08 10.43 -40.74
CA ARG A 512 15.27 11.55 -39.79
C ARG A 512 15.34 12.93 -40.45
N THR A 513 15.31 13.06 -41.79
CA THR A 513 15.48 14.35 -42.47
C THR A 513 14.22 14.80 -43.25
N GLN A 514 13.08 15.03 -42.57
CA GLN A 514 11.94 15.86 -43.03
C GLN A 514 10.68 15.16 -43.60
N LYS A 515 9.93 14.41 -42.79
CA LYS A 515 8.46 14.34 -42.96
C LYS A 515 7.70 15.23 -41.97
N LEU A 516 8.31 16.34 -41.53
CA LEU A 516 7.54 17.40 -40.89
C LEU A 516 6.89 18.20 -42.02
N ALA A 517 5.57 18.10 -42.14
CA ALA A 517 4.83 18.92 -43.10
C ALA A 517 5.20 20.39 -42.85
N GLN A 518 5.65 21.11 -43.89
CA GLN A 518 6.03 22.52 -43.78
C GLN A 518 4.89 23.32 -43.16
N GLU A 519 3.65 22.97 -43.55
CA GLU A 519 2.43 23.55 -43.04
C GLU A 519 2.33 23.41 -41.51
N LEU A 520 2.71 22.27 -40.93
CA LEU A 520 2.71 22.08 -39.47
C LEU A 520 3.86 22.84 -38.79
N SER A 521 5.05 22.84 -39.42
CA SER A 521 6.21 23.62 -38.95
C SER A 521 5.91 25.12 -38.90
N ASP A 522 5.13 25.63 -39.85
CA ASP A 522 4.74 27.04 -39.94
C ASP A 522 3.83 27.45 -38.77
N LEU A 523 3.04 26.51 -38.21
CA LEU A 523 2.20 26.75 -37.03
C LEU A 523 2.98 26.78 -35.71
N VAL A 524 4.23 26.31 -35.68
CA VAL A 524 5.05 26.32 -34.46
C VAL A 524 5.69 27.69 -34.28
N ILE A 525 5.08 28.55 -33.45
CA ILE A 525 5.53 29.94 -33.24
C ILE A 525 6.44 30.08 -32.02
N TYR A 526 5.90 29.86 -30.82
CA TYR A 526 6.66 29.89 -29.57
C TYR A 526 7.26 28.53 -29.32
N CYS A 527 6.58 27.63 -28.58
CA CYS A 527 7.05 26.33 -28.08
C CYS A 527 7.73 25.40 -29.10
N GLN A 528 8.90 25.81 -29.59
CA GLN A 528 9.73 25.12 -30.57
C GLN A 528 10.54 24.07 -29.83
N SER A 529 10.20 22.80 -30.02
CA SER A 529 10.85 21.71 -29.30
C SER A 529 12.28 21.52 -29.81
N VAL A 530 13.25 21.71 -28.92
CA VAL A 530 14.69 21.47 -29.19
C VAL A 530 15.32 20.62 -28.09
N PRO A 531 16.36 19.83 -28.40
CA PRO A 531 17.16 19.17 -27.38
C PRO A 531 17.75 20.19 -26.41
N TYR A 532 17.75 19.87 -25.11
CA TYR A 532 18.40 20.71 -24.11
C TYR A 532 19.93 20.60 -24.26
N VAL A 533 20.57 21.75 -24.48
CA VAL A 533 22.03 21.90 -24.51
C VAL A 533 22.39 22.94 -23.46
N GLN A 534 23.18 22.51 -22.48
CA GLN A 534 23.70 23.39 -21.44
C GLN A 534 24.53 24.51 -22.08
N ASP A 535 24.41 25.74 -21.56
CA ASP A 535 25.12 26.93 -22.03
C ASP A 535 24.83 27.36 -23.49
N SER A 536 23.73 26.88 -24.07
CA SER A 536 23.28 27.36 -25.40
C SER A 536 22.76 28.81 -25.33
N PRO A 537 22.88 29.60 -26.42
CA PRO A 537 22.33 30.95 -26.46
C PRO A 537 20.82 30.94 -26.22
N VAL A 538 20.36 31.79 -25.30
CA VAL A 538 18.94 31.89 -24.93
C VAL A 538 18.11 32.31 -26.14
N LYS A 539 17.16 31.45 -26.51
CA LYS A 539 16.15 31.74 -27.53
C LYS A 539 14.78 31.47 -26.94
N PHE A 540 14.08 32.54 -26.56
CA PHE A 540 12.83 32.47 -25.80
C PHE A 540 11.69 31.65 -26.45
N LYS A 541 11.76 31.40 -27.77
CA LYS A 541 10.79 30.56 -28.49
C LYS A 541 11.11 29.07 -28.29
N GLU A 542 12.38 28.72 -28.19
CA GLU A 542 12.79 27.33 -28.00
C GLU A 542 12.43 26.82 -26.60
N MET A 543 12.02 25.56 -26.51
CA MET A 543 11.67 24.87 -25.27
C MET A 543 12.20 23.43 -25.29
N SER A 544 12.47 22.88 -24.11
CA SER A 544 12.98 21.51 -23.96
C SER A 544 12.10 20.66 -23.04
N SER A 545 11.97 19.37 -23.37
CA SER A 545 11.21 18.40 -22.57
C SER A 545 12.16 17.46 -21.81
N PHE A 546 11.82 17.11 -20.58
CA PHE A 546 12.65 16.34 -19.65
C PHE A 546 11.81 15.22 -19.01
N SER A 547 12.33 13.98 -19.00
CA SER A 547 11.86 12.93 -18.08
C SER A 547 12.09 13.39 -16.64
N GLU A 548 11.22 13.00 -15.70
CA GLU A 548 11.27 13.40 -14.28
C GLU A 548 12.66 13.21 -13.62
N GLU A 549 13.42 12.21 -14.09
CA GLU A 549 14.74 11.82 -13.57
C GLU A 549 15.89 12.70 -14.07
N ARG A 550 15.68 13.45 -15.17
CA ARG A 550 16.72 14.24 -15.81
C ARG A 550 17.03 15.54 -15.07
N ILE A 551 16.04 16.09 -14.36
CA ILE A 551 16.19 17.30 -13.55
C ILE A 551 16.51 16.90 -12.11
N LYS A 552 17.77 17.06 -11.73
CA LYS A 552 18.26 16.85 -10.35
C LYS A 552 17.93 18.05 -9.47
N GLU A 553 17.90 17.84 -8.15
CA GLU A 553 17.48 18.85 -7.17
C GLU A 553 18.45 20.03 -6.99
N ASP A 554 19.69 19.92 -7.47
CA ASP A 554 20.72 20.98 -7.37
C ASP A 554 21.17 21.52 -8.75
N ASP A 555 20.32 21.37 -9.76
CA ASP A 555 20.63 21.82 -11.13
C ASP A 555 20.46 23.35 -11.28
N LYS A 556 21.50 24.11 -10.97
CA LYS A 556 21.47 25.58 -11.11
C LYS A 556 21.20 26.06 -12.53
N PHE A 557 21.56 25.26 -13.55
CA PHE A 557 21.36 25.63 -14.94
C PHE A 557 19.89 25.60 -15.32
N ILE A 558 19.10 24.64 -14.80
CA ILE A 558 17.67 24.60 -15.11
C ILE A 558 16.91 25.80 -14.51
N VAL A 559 17.33 26.31 -13.35
CA VAL A 559 16.73 27.52 -12.75
C VAL A 559 16.89 28.71 -13.69
N LEU A 560 18.11 28.95 -14.16
CA LEU A 560 18.43 30.02 -15.10
C LEU A 560 17.75 29.83 -16.46
N TYR A 561 17.71 28.59 -16.96
CA TYR A 561 16.99 28.25 -18.19
C TYR A 561 15.50 28.65 -18.10
N ASN A 562 14.87 28.36 -16.96
CA ASN A 562 13.45 28.65 -16.71
C ASN A 562 13.12 30.13 -16.48
N HIS A 563 14.11 31.02 -16.45
CA HIS A 563 13.89 32.48 -16.45
C HIS A 563 13.44 32.98 -17.83
N HIS A 564 13.94 32.35 -18.91
CA HIS A 564 13.75 32.85 -20.27
C HIS A 564 13.07 31.86 -21.22
N GLN A 565 13.09 30.56 -20.90
CA GLN A 565 12.54 29.49 -21.72
C GLN A 565 11.58 28.60 -20.93
N ILE A 566 10.77 27.83 -21.66
CA ILE A 566 9.82 26.88 -21.06
C ILE A 566 10.50 25.50 -20.96
N SER A 567 10.40 24.88 -19.80
CA SER A 567 10.68 23.45 -19.63
C SER A 567 9.38 22.67 -19.46
N ARG A 568 9.30 21.52 -20.13
CA ARG A 568 8.25 20.52 -19.89
C ARG A 568 8.83 19.32 -19.17
N VAL A 569 8.34 19.00 -17.99
CA VAL A 569 8.68 17.78 -17.26
C VAL A 569 7.55 16.79 -17.40
N TYR A 570 7.85 15.51 -17.57
CA TYR A 570 6.84 14.46 -17.71
C TYR A 570 7.25 13.17 -16.96
N PRO A 571 6.28 12.32 -16.58
CA PRO A 571 6.58 11.07 -15.86
C PRO A 571 7.49 10.17 -16.69
N LYS A 572 8.40 9.45 -16.03
CA LYS A 572 9.23 8.44 -16.67
C LYS A 572 8.35 7.36 -17.27
N PHE A 573 8.83 6.75 -18.35
CA PHE A 573 8.11 5.68 -19.03
C PHE A 573 7.78 4.49 -18.12
N MET A 574 8.65 4.16 -17.17
CA MET A 574 8.51 3.08 -16.17
C MET A 574 7.39 3.31 -15.13
N ARG A 575 6.39 4.14 -15.45
CA ARG A 575 5.21 4.37 -14.63
C ARG A 575 4.00 3.92 -15.44
N LEU A 576 3.97 2.66 -15.87
CA LEU A 576 2.92 2.15 -16.78
C LEU A 576 1.56 2.09 -16.08
N LYS A 577 1.55 1.97 -14.74
CA LYS A 577 0.36 2.22 -13.89
C LYS A 577 -0.08 3.68 -13.81
N SER A 578 0.47 4.56 -14.66
CA SER A 578 0.15 5.99 -14.71
C SER A 578 0.38 6.77 -13.41
N THR A 579 1.15 6.25 -12.44
CA THR A 579 1.49 7.00 -11.21
C THR A 579 2.17 8.33 -11.51
N ASN A 580 2.01 9.33 -10.64
CA ASN A 580 2.70 10.62 -10.78
C ASN A 580 3.98 10.72 -9.94
N PHE A 581 4.86 11.62 -10.37
CA PHE A 581 6.00 12.09 -9.58
C PHE A 581 5.60 13.32 -8.76
N ASP A 582 6.41 13.70 -7.77
CA ASP A 582 6.15 14.93 -7.00
C ASP A 582 6.42 16.18 -7.87
N PRO A 583 5.41 17.00 -8.16
CA PRO A 583 5.59 18.19 -8.99
C PRO A 583 6.32 19.33 -8.26
N VAL A 584 6.32 19.37 -6.93
CA VAL A 584 6.78 20.51 -6.14
C VAL A 584 8.28 20.78 -6.33
N PRO A 585 9.19 19.79 -6.28
CA PRO A 585 10.60 20.01 -6.60
C PRO A 585 10.82 20.62 -7.98
N LYS A 586 10.00 20.26 -8.99
CA LYS A 586 10.15 20.78 -10.35
C LYS A 586 9.66 22.22 -10.46
N TRP A 587 8.55 22.57 -9.78
CA TRP A 587 8.11 23.97 -9.66
C TRP A 587 9.09 24.82 -8.86
N ASN A 588 9.72 24.29 -7.81
CA ASN A 588 10.75 24.97 -7.04
C ASN A 588 11.97 25.33 -7.90
N MET A 589 12.27 24.53 -8.94
CA MET A 589 13.29 24.83 -9.96
C MET A 589 12.79 25.77 -11.08
N GLY A 590 11.55 26.25 -10.98
CA GLY A 590 10.93 27.15 -11.95
C GLY A 590 10.31 26.48 -13.18
N CYS A 591 10.25 25.15 -13.24
CA CYS A 591 9.68 24.45 -14.40
C CYS A 591 8.20 24.78 -14.55
N GLN A 592 7.74 25.13 -15.76
CA GLN A 592 6.40 25.66 -15.98
C GLN A 592 5.40 24.59 -16.41
N MET A 593 5.81 23.68 -17.30
CA MET A 593 4.95 22.61 -17.82
C MET A 593 5.27 21.28 -17.13
N VAL A 594 4.90 21.15 -15.85
CA VAL A 594 5.04 19.90 -15.09
C VAL A 594 3.83 19.02 -15.39
N ALA A 595 3.95 18.16 -16.40
CA ALA A 595 2.87 17.30 -16.86
C ALA A 595 2.68 16.10 -15.93
N LEU A 596 1.43 15.85 -15.54
CA LEU A 596 1.00 14.75 -14.69
C LEU A 596 -0.10 13.96 -15.40
N ASN A 597 -0.30 12.71 -14.99
CA ASN A 597 -1.36 11.81 -15.41
C ASN A 597 -2.65 12.16 -14.65
N TYR A 598 -3.53 12.94 -15.28
CA TYR A 598 -4.78 13.45 -14.67
C TYR A 598 -5.78 12.34 -14.29
N GLN A 599 -5.69 11.18 -14.93
CA GLN A 599 -6.49 10.00 -14.63
C GLN A 599 -6.12 9.31 -13.31
N THR A 600 -5.06 9.74 -12.62
CA THR A 600 -4.59 9.10 -11.39
C THR A 600 -4.82 10.00 -10.16
N PRO A 601 -5.67 9.59 -9.20
CA PRO A 601 -6.05 10.39 -8.03
C PRO A 601 -5.04 10.32 -6.88
N ASP A 602 -3.76 10.48 -7.19
CA ASP A 602 -2.68 10.45 -6.20
C ASP A 602 -2.44 11.82 -5.56
N LYS A 603 -1.58 11.82 -4.52
CA LYS A 603 -1.19 13.04 -3.80
C LYS A 603 -0.65 14.12 -4.74
N SER A 604 0.13 13.75 -5.75
CA SER A 604 0.68 14.70 -6.73
C SER A 604 -0.41 15.41 -7.53
N MET A 605 -1.44 14.67 -7.94
CA MET A 605 -2.59 15.28 -8.62
C MET A 605 -3.37 16.22 -7.68
N GLN A 606 -3.56 15.83 -6.42
CA GLN A 606 -4.23 16.66 -5.41
C GLN A 606 -3.47 17.98 -5.16
N VAL A 607 -2.13 17.92 -5.08
CA VAL A 607 -1.25 19.10 -4.98
C VAL A 607 -1.33 19.97 -6.25
N ASN A 608 -1.39 19.36 -7.44
CA ASN A 608 -1.58 20.07 -8.71
C ASN A 608 -2.92 20.82 -8.75
N GLN A 609 -4.01 20.18 -8.34
CA GLN A 609 -5.30 20.86 -8.24
C GLN A 609 -5.27 22.01 -7.22
N ALA A 610 -4.59 21.83 -6.08
CA ALA A 610 -4.39 22.90 -5.09
C ALA A 610 -3.59 24.08 -5.64
N MET A 611 -2.53 23.81 -6.42
CA MET A 611 -1.71 24.84 -7.07
C MET A 611 -2.56 25.69 -8.01
N PHE A 612 -3.39 25.07 -8.83
CA PHE A 612 -4.20 25.75 -9.83
C PHE A 612 -5.61 26.13 -9.34
N ALA A 613 -5.95 25.89 -8.08
CA ALA A 613 -7.21 26.35 -7.48
C ALA A 613 -7.28 27.89 -7.37
N GLN A 614 -6.12 28.53 -7.26
CA GLN A 614 -5.99 29.99 -7.21
C GLN A 614 -6.20 30.64 -8.59
N ASN A 615 -6.22 31.98 -8.62
CA ASN A 615 -6.35 32.76 -9.85
C ASN A 615 -7.56 32.33 -10.73
N GLY A 616 -8.68 32.01 -10.08
CA GLY A 616 -9.93 31.64 -10.75
C GLY A 616 -9.86 30.33 -11.54
N ARG A 617 -8.98 29.39 -11.15
CA ARG A 617 -8.82 28.09 -11.83
C ARG A 617 -8.43 28.18 -13.29
N CYS A 618 -7.71 29.23 -13.68
CA CYS A 618 -7.40 29.50 -15.09
C CYS A 618 -6.22 28.68 -15.65
N GLY A 619 -5.56 27.86 -14.84
CA GLY A 619 -4.39 27.06 -15.23
C GLY A 619 -3.06 27.82 -15.27
N TYR A 620 -3.05 29.12 -14.92
CA TYR A 620 -1.83 29.93 -14.83
C TYR A 620 -1.69 30.57 -13.45
N VAL A 621 -0.53 30.36 -12.83
CA VAL A 621 -0.14 30.97 -11.55
C VAL A 621 1.19 31.67 -11.75
N LEU A 622 1.26 32.95 -11.38
CA LEU A 622 2.50 33.71 -11.45
C LEU A 622 3.47 33.21 -10.37
N ARG A 623 4.69 32.85 -10.78
CA ARG A 623 5.78 32.53 -9.85
C ARG A 623 6.11 33.75 -8.98
N PRO A 624 6.46 33.59 -7.70
CA PRO A 624 6.99 34.67 -6.88
C PRO A 624 8.15 35.41 -7.56
N SER A 625 8.26 36.73 -7.36
CA SER A 625 9.23 37.58 -8.04
C SER A 625 10.68 37.16 -7.76
N PHE A 626 11.00 36.80 -6.52
CA PHE A 626 12.33 36.36 -6.12
C PHE A 626 12.83 35.14 -6.90
N MET A 627 11.95 34.30 -7.46
CA MET A 627 12.36 33.14 -8.27
C MET A 627 13.01 33.54 -9.60
N GLN A 628 12.85 34.80 -10.03
CA GLN A 628 13.47 35.36 -11.24
C GLN A 628 14.85 35.94 -10.95
N GLU A 629 15.27 35.97 -9.69
CA GLU A 629 16.51 36.60 -9.29
C GLU A 629 17.69 35.61 -9.44
N PRO A 630 18.88 36.06 -9.86
CA PRO A 630 20.04 35.18 -10.09
C PRO A 630 20.52 34.42 -8.85
N TYR A 631 20.20 34.91 -7.65
CA TYR A 631 20.60 34.30 -6.39
C TYR A 631 19.64 33.23 -5.87
N TYR A 632 18.46 33.07 -6.49
CA TYR A 632 17.47 32.10 -6.07
C TYR A 632 17.94 30.68 -6.35
N HIS A 633 17.84 29.83 -5.33
CA HIS A 633 17.97 28.39 -5.46
C HIS A 633 17.14 27.72 -4.36
N PRO A 634 16.35 26.67 -4.64
CA PRO A 634 15.45 26.09 -3.65
C PRO A 634 16.16 25.49 -2.43
N ASN A 635 17.42 25.06 -2.58
CA ASN A 635 18.24 24.55 -1.48
C ASN A 635 19.04 25.64 -0.75
N ASN A 636 18.91 26.92 -1.14
CA ASN A 636 19.63 28.04 -0.53
C ASN A 636 18.70 29.19 -0.14
N VAL A 637 17.84 28.92 0.84
CA VAL A 637 16.92 29.91 1.44
C VAL A 637 17.62 31.09 2.12
N ALA A 638 18.89 30.96 2.52
CA ALA A 638 19.64 32.04 3.14
C ALA A 638 19.78 33.27 2.23
N ASN A 639 19.77 33.06 0.91
CA ASN A 639 19.84 34.13 -0.09
C ASN A 639 18.51 34.88 -0.29
N LEU A 640 17.40 34.38 0.28
CA LEU A 640 16.07 34.98 0.17
C LEU A 640 15.75 35.98 1.29
N LYS A 641 16.72 36.18 2.21
CA LYS A 641 16.57 37.09 3.36
C LYS A 641 16.39 38.54 2.89
N GLY A 642 15.17 39.06 3.07
CA GLY A 642 14.78 40.42 2.69
C GLY A 642 13.61 40.47 1.69
N ASP A 643 13.49 39.45 0.84
CA ASP A 643 12.40 39.35 -0.16
C ASP A 643 11.27 38.45 0.29
N VAL A 644 11.56 37.53 1.23
CA VAL A 644 10.60 36.57 1.77
C VAL A 644 10.54 36.70 3.28
N GLU A 645 9.33 36.88 3.79
CA GLU A 645 9.08 36.90 5.24
C GLU A 645 8.74 35.50 5.74
N SER A 646 9.63 34.94 6.55
CA SER A 646 9.39 33.66 7.22
C SER A 646 8.33 33.79 8.30
N ILE A 647 7.58 32.71 8.54
CA ILE A 647 6.50 32.67 9.52
C ILE A 647 6.58 31.42 10.40
N PHE A 648 6.02 31.53 11.59
CA PHE A 648 5.51 30.39 12.32
C PHE A 648 4.04 30.21 11.96
N LEU A 649 3.71 29.03 11.44
CA LEU A 649 2.34 28.57 11.21
C LEU A 649 1.94 27.67 12.39
N THR A 650 0.94 28.06 13.15
CA THR A 650 0.39 27.26 14.25
C THR A 650 -1.01 26.78 13.87
N VAL A 651 -1.24 25.48 13.95
CA VAL A 651 -2.50 24.80 13.58
C VAL A 651 -2.99 23.98 14.77
N GLU A 652 -4.17 24.31 15.27
CA GLU A 652 -4.89 23.51 16.26
C GLU A 652 -6.06 22.80 15.58
N VAL A 653 -6.10 21.46 15.68
CA VAL A 653 -7.21 20.66 15.15
C VAL A 653 -8.25 20.48 16.25
N LEU A 654 -9.41 21.12 16.12
CA LEU A 654 -10.41 21.16 17.19
C LEU A 654 -11.38 19.97 17.11
N GLY A 655 -11.74 19.59 15.89
CA GLY A 655 -12.67 18.50 15.63
C GLY A 655 -13.04 18.36 14.16
N GLY A 656 -13.87 17.37 13.87
CA GLY A 656 -14.41 17.12 12.54
C GLY A 656 -15.91 16.90 12.59
N ARG A 657 -16.53 16.91 11.41
CA ARG A 657 -17.96 16.64 11.23
C ARG A 657 -18.14 15.74 10.03
N LEU A 658 -19.00 14.73 10.16
CA LEU A 658 -19.46 13.86 9.08
C LEU A 658 -18.30 13.29 8.24
N LEU A 659 -17.26 12.78 8.91
CA LEU A 659 -16.05 12.21 8.28
C LEU A 659 -16.31 10.81 7.69
N GLY A 660 -17.52 10.56 7.17
CA GLY A 660 -17.92 9.31 6.52
C GLY A 660 -18.25 8.14 7.47
N LYS A 661 -19.10 7.22 6.96
CA LYS A 661 -19.12 5.80 7.32
C LYS A 661 -18.24 5.08 6.28
N SER A 662 -17.56 3.99 6.64
CA SER A 662 -16.85 3.18 5.64
C SER A 662 -17.84 2.73 4.56
N TYR A 663 -17.51 2.93 3.28
CA TYR A 663 -18.33 2.42 2.17
C TYR A 663 -18.43 0.87 2.17
N ASN A 664 -17.55 0.19 2.92
CA ASN A 664 -17.51 -1.27 3.05
C ASN A 664 -18.11 -1.78 4.37
N ASP A 665 -19.13 -1.13 4.92
CA ASP A 665 -19.90 -1.67 6.06
C ASP A 665 -19.07 -1.95 7.35
N ALA A 666 -17.79 -1.53 7.37
CA ALA A 666 -16.97 -1.48 8.56
C ALA A 666 -17.52 -0.36 9.44
N GLY A 667 -17.94 -0.70 10.66
CA GLY A 667 -18.59 0.23 11.58
C GLY A 667 -17.78 1.50 11.88
N VAL A 668 -18.23 2.25 12.89
CA VAL A 668 -17.61 3.53 13.28
C VAL A 668 -16.09 3.36 13.45
N MET A 669 -15.29 4.20 12.78
CA MET A 669 -13.83 4.19 12.84
C MET A 669 -13.32 5.23 13.86
N SER A 670 -12.03 5.15 14.18
CA SER A 670 -11.34 6.18 14.97
C SER A 670 -10.46 7.03 14.06
N PRO A 671 -10.91 8.22 13.64
CA PRO A 671 -10.14 9.03 12.73
C PRO A 671 -8.97 9.73 13.44
N TYR A 672 -7.91 10.00 12.68
CA TYR A 672 -6.87 10.98 12.98
C TYR A 672 -6.70 11.94 11.80
N VAL A 673 -6.14 13.12 12.06
CA VAL A 673 -5.81 14.13 11.06
C VAL A 673 -4.31 14.24 10.95
N SER A 674 -3.76 13.94 9.77
CA SER A 674 -2.40 14.28 9.39
C SER A 674 -2.37 15.70 8.80
N ILE A 675 -1.42 16.51 9.26
CA ILE A 675 -1.13 17.84 8.72
C ILE A 675 0.27 17.78 8.12
N GLU A 676 0.35 18.07 6.83
CA GLU A 676 1.60 18.07 6.08
C GLU A 676 1.85 19.45 5.45
N ILE A 677 3.05 19.97 5.65
CA ILE A 677 3.59 21.13 4.93
C ILE A 677 4.41 20.61 3.76
N ILE A 678 4.06 21.06 2.55
CA ILE A 678 4.72 20.67 1.30
C ILE A 678 5.28 21.94 0.67
N GLY A 679 6.54 21.97 0.26
CA GLY A 679 7.14 23.19 -0.29
C GLY A 679 8.61 23.06 -0.63
N LEU A 680 9.44 24.01 -0.19
CA LEU A 680 10.88 23.83 -0.23
C LEU A 680 11.29 22.67 0.69
N PRO A 681 12.38 21.93 0.38
CA PRO A 681 12.81 20.81 1.22
C PRO A 681 13.02 21.18 2.70
N ILE A 682 13.48 22.41 2.96
CA ILE A 682 13.67 22.94 4.32
C ILE A 682 12.37 23.22 5.07
N ASP A 683 11.24 23.35 4.37
CA ASP A 683 9.93 23.66 4.95
C ASP A 683 9.05 22.41 5.12
N CYS A 684 9.33 21.33 4.38
CA CYS A 684 8.58 20.07 4.44
C CYS A 684 8.53 19.45 5.84
N GLN A 685 7.32 19.23 6.35
CA GLN A 685 7.02 18.67 7.68
C GLN A 685 5.73 17.86 7.63
N ALA A 686 5.61 16.81 8.44
CA ALA A 686 4.36 16.11 8.66
C ALA A 686 4.18 15.77 10.13
N VAL A 687 2.98 16.02 10.65
CA VAL A 687 2.56 15.67 12.01
C VAL A 687 1.15 15.09 11.94
N ARG A 688 0.73 14.34 12.96
CA ARG A 688 -0.63 13.82 13.04
C ARG A 688 -1.20 13.98 14.43
N THR A 689 -2.52 14.09 14.50
CA THR A 689 -3.24 14.01 15.76
C THR A 689 -3.20 12.61 16.35
N GLU A 690 -3.46 12.49 17.65
CA GLU A 690 -3.67 11.18 18.28
C GLU A 690 -5.01 10.56 17.84
N THR A 691 -5.05 9.24 17.83
CA THR A 691 -6.27 8.47 17.57
C THR A 691 -7.00 8.19 18.87
N HIS A 692 -8.29 8.54 18.94
CA HIS A 692 -9.11 8.24 20.12
C HIS A 692 -9.51 6.77 20.17
N ARG A 693 -9.49 6.17 21.37
CA ARG A 693 -9.97 4.80 21.60
C ARG A 693 -11.48 4.63 21.32
N VAL A 694 -12.25 5.71 21.48
CA VAL A 694 -13.68 5.72 21.19
C VAL A 694 -13.87 6.06 19.72
N LYS A 695 -14.46 5.11 18.98
CA LYS A 695 -14.82 5.24 17.58
C LYS A 695 -15.85 6.35 17.40
N ASN A 696 -15.51 7.39 16.63
CA ASN A 696 -16.41 8.50 16.33
C ASN A 696 -15.99 9.19 15.02
N CYS A 697 -16.75 8.96 13.94
CA CYS A 697 -16.60 9.66 12.66
C CYS A 697 -17.64 10.76 12.44
N LEU A 698 -18.65 10.87 13.31
CA LEU A 698 -19.74 11.84 13.16
C LEU A 698 -19.30 13.23 13.61
N ASN A 699 -18.66 13.32 14.77
CA ASN A 699 -18.23 14.57 15.39
C ASN A 699 -16.98 14.41 16.29
N PRO A 700 -15.87 13.84 15.79
CA PRO A 700 -14.64 13.70 16.58
C PRO A 700 -14.11 15.05 17.05
N SER A 701 -13.42 15.07 18.19
CA SER A 701 -12.79 16.27 18.76
C SER A 701 -11.41 15.94 19.31
N TRP A 702 -10.38 16.58 18.76
CA TRP A 702 -8.97 16.41 19.14
C TRP A 702 -8.50 17.58 20.03
N LYS A 703 -9.13 17.73 21.20
CA LYS A 703 -8.86 18.89 22.08
C LYS A 703 -7.38 19.03 22.44
N ASN A 704 -6.89 20.26 22.44
CA ASN A 704 -5.53 20.67 22.83
C ASN A 704 -4.40 20.08 21.97
N GLN A 705 -4.68 19.71 20.72
CA GLN A 705 -3.64 19.28 19.78
C GLN A 705 -3.27 20.41 18.83
N GLU A 706 -2.23 21.14 19.22
CA GLU A 706 -1.65 22.27 18.49
C GLU A 706 -0.27 21.87 17.94
N PHE A 707 -0.02 22.26 16.69
CA PHE A 707 1.23 22.00 16.00
C PHE A 707 1.77 23.31 15.44
N THR A 708 3.05 23.60 15.69
CA THR A 708 3.72 24.80 15.17
C THR A 708 4.80 24.41 14.17
N PHE A 709 4.74 25.00 12.98
CA PHE A 709 5.65 24.78 11.86
C PHE A 709 6.44 26.07 11.58
N PRO A 710 7.78 26.07 11.71
CA PRO A 710 8.61 27.12 11.11
C PRO A 710 8.60 26.96 9.58
N ILE A 711 8.26 28.03 8.87
CA ILE A 711 8.18 28.06 7.41
C ILE A 711 9.01 29.23 6.88
N SER A 712 10.09 28.89 6.20
CA SER A 712 11.08 29.82 5.65
C SER A 712 10.54 30.54 4.43
N CYS A 713 9.84 29.84 3.54
CA CYS A 713 9.27 30.37 2.30
C CYS A 713 7.77 30.07 2.14
N PRO A 714 6.89 30.85 2.80
CA PRO A 714 5.44 30.64 2.74
C PRO A 714 4.85 30.76 1.34
N ASP A 715 5.46 31.59 0.47
CA ASP A 715 5.02 31.79 -0.91
C ASP A 715 5.08 30.53 -1.77
N LEU A 716 5.93 29.56 -1.43
CA LEU A 716 6.07 28.28 -2.14
C LEU A 716 5.40 27.09 -1.43
N ALA A 717 4.92 27.29 -0.20
CA ALA A 717 4.38 26.23 0.63
C ALA A 717 2.88 25.94 0.38
N PHE A 718 2.51 24.71 0.68
CA PHE A 718 1.15 24.20 0.78
C PHE A 718 0.95 23.63 2.18
N ILE A 719 -0.29 23.66 2.66
CA ILE A 719 -0.76 22.86 3.79
C ILE A 719 -1.72 21.80 3.27
N ARG A 720 -1.52 20.55 3.68
CA ARG A 720 -2.36 19.41 3.38
C ARG A 720 -2.93 18.85 4.68
N PHE A 721 -4.24 18.72 4.72
CA PHE A 721 -4.98 18.00 5.75
C PHE A 721 -5.41 16.66 5.18
N GLU A 722 -5.19 15.59 5.93
CA GLU A 722 -5.51 14.24 5.49
C GLU A 722 -6.11 13.45 6.65
N VAL A 723 -7.32 12.94 6.47
CA VAL A 723 -8.06 12.20 7.48
C VAL A 723 -7.97 10.72 7.15
N ARG A 724 -7.51 9.93 8.12
CA ARG A 724 -7.36 8.47 8.03
C ARG A 724 -7.79 7.79 9.33
N SER A 725 -7.74 6.46 9.36
CA SER A 725 -7.98 5.63 10.55
C SER A 725 -6.79 4.70 10.76
N ASP A 726 -6.37 4.48 12.02
CA ASP A 726 -5.33 3.49 12.34
C ASP A 726 -5.82 2.04 12.08
N GLU A 727 -7.14 1.83 12.01
CA GLU A 727 -7.73 0.51 11.71
C GLU A 727 -7.51 0.09 10.26
N ASN A 728 -7.34 1.07 9.37
CA ASN A 728 -7.04 0.87 7.96
C ASN A 728 -6.26 2.08 7.43
N GLU A 729 -4.93 2.06 7.61
CA GLU A 729 -4.05 3.15 7.17
C GLU A 729 -4.08 3.37 5.65
N ASP A 730 -4.46 2.35 4.87
CA ASP A 730 -4.61 2.46 3.42
C ASP A 730 -5.90 3.19 3.02
N PHE A 731 -6.86 3.35 3.95
CA PHE A 731 -8.14 3.99 3.68
C PHE A 731 -8.10 5.50 3.95
N LEU A 732 -8.17 6.28 2.87
CA LEU A 732 -8.35 7.72 2.94
C LEU A 732 -9.82 8.08 3.19
N ILE A 733 -10.10 8.71 4.32
CA ILE A 733 -11.44 9.24 4.62
C ILE A 733 -11.70 10.51 3.82
N GLY A 734 -10.71 11.40 3.78
CA GLY A 734 -10.79 12.64 3.02
C GLY A 734 -9.52 13.45 3.15
N GLN A 735 -9.30 14.34 2.19
CA GLN A 735 -8.13 15.22 2.17
C GLN A 735 -8.51 16.62 1.69
N GLU A 736 -7.72 17.61 2.06
CA GLU A 736 -7.76 18.94 1.47
C GLU A 736 -6.34 19.51 1.40
N THR A 737 -5.96 20.06 0.26
CA THR A 737 -4.63 20.66 0.07
C THR A 737 -4.79 22.10 -0.40
N VAL A 738 -4.13 23.05 0.26
CA VAL A 738 -4.28 24.48 -0.01
C VAL A 738 -2.90 25.15 -0.08
N ARG A 739 -2.69 26.04 -1.04
CA ARG A 739 -1.52 26.93 -1.04
C ARG A 739 -1.53 27.79 0.21
N LEU A 740 -0.41 27.86 0.94
CA LEU A 740 -0.37 28.56 2.22
C LEU A 740 -0.71 30.06 2.08
N LYS A 741 -0.30 30.68 0.98
CA LYS A 741 -0.68 32.06 0.61
C LYS A 741 -2.20 32.31 0.50
N CYS A 742 -2.99 31.26 0.29
CA CYS A 742 -4.45 31.33 0.20
C CYS A 742 -5.15 31.02 1.53
N VAL A 743 -4.41 30.68 2.58
CA VAL A 743 -4.95 30.33 3.90
C VAL A 743 -5.28 31.61 4.68
N GLN A 744 -6.34 31.57 5.48
CA GLN A 744 -6.73 32.67 6.37
C GLN A 744 -6.56 32.25 7.83
N SER A 745 -6.00 33.12 8.67
CA SER A 745 -5.91 32.89 10.12
C SER A 745 -7.27 32.96 10.82
N GLY A 746 -7.34 32.47 12.07
CA GLY A 746 -8.54 32.36 12.90
C GLY A 746 -9.13 30.95 12.89
N TYR A 747 -10.37 30.83 13.39
CA TYR A 747 -11.14 29.59 13.31
C TYR A 747 -11.68 29.40 11.89
N ARG A 748 -11.35 28.28 11.26
CA ARG A 748 -11.68 27.98 9.87
C ARG A 748 -12.26 26.58 9.73
N SER A 749 -13.16 26.45 8.78
CA SER A 749 -13.69 25.17 8.32
C SER A 749 -12.85 24.71 7.12
N VAL A 750 -12.29 23.51 7.20
CA VAL A 750 -11.61 22.85 6.08
C VAL A 750 -12.59 21.85 5.49
N GLN A 751 -13.18 22.19 4.34
CA GLN A 751 -14.05 21.29 3.60
C GLN A 751 -13.20 20.14 3.04
N LEU A 752 -13.56 18.89 3.35
CA LEU A 752 -12.81 17.73 2.88
C LEU A 752 -13.25 17.33 1.48
N LYS A 753 -12.31 16.72 0.76
CA LYS A 753 -12.49 16.15 -0.57
C LYS A 753 -12.09 14.67 -0.59
N ASN A 754 -12.58 13.94 -1.58
CA ASN A 754 -12.21 12.55 -1.83
C ASN A 754 -10.81 12.45 -2.48
N VAL A 755 -10.41 11.23 -2.87
CA VAL A 755 -9.14 10.97 -3.57
C VAL A 755 -9.00 11.74 -4.89
N TRP A 756 -10.11 11.97 -5.59
CA TRP A 756 -10.19 12.72 -6.86
C TRP A 756 -10.22 14.25 -6.67
N SER A 757 -10.15 14.72 -5.42
CA SER A 757 -10.29 16.13 -5.03
C SER A 757 -11.67 16.74 -5.31
N GLU A 758 -12.70 15.91 -5.24
CA GLU A 758 -14.10 16.35 -5.29
C GLU A 758 -14.64 16.55 -3.87
N PRO A 759 -15.44 17.60 -3.60
CA PRO A 759 -15.96 17.88 -2.26
C PRO A 759 -16.80 16.73 -1.72
N ILE A 760 -16.52 16.30 -0.49
CA ILE A 760 -17.36 15.33 0.24
C ILE A 760 -18.44 16.12 0.98
N SER A 761 -19.70 15.89 0.64
CA SER A 761 -20.85 16.59 1.24
C SER A 761 -20.78 16.63 2.77
N LEU A 762 -20.79 17.85 3.32
CA LEU A 762 -20.81 18.16 4.76
C LEU A 762 -19.59 17.70 5.59
N ALA A 763 -18.67 16.92 5.02
CA ALA A 763 -17.47 16.46 5.70
C ALA A 763 -16.46 17.61 5.85
N SER A 764 -16.15 17.99 7.09
CA SER A 764 -15.27 19.13 7.34
C SER A 764 -14.50 19.01 8.65
N LEU A 765 -13.34 19.66 8.71
CA LEU A 765 -12.58 19.87 9.95
C LEU A 765 -12.80 21.31 10.45
N LEU A 766 -12.86 21.47 11.76
CA LEU A 766 -12.74 22.75 12.42
C LEU A 766 -11.31 22.89 12.94
N VAL A 767 -10.61 23.92 12.48
CA VAL A 767 -9.21 24.21 12.84
C VAL A 767 -9.06 25.66 13.29
N ARG A 768 -8.10 25.93 14.16
CA ARG A 768 -7.60 27.29 14.41
C ARG A 768 -6.24 27.44 13.76
N ILE A 769 -6.10 28.43 12.89
CA ILE A 769 -4.85 28.72 12.17
C ILE A 769 -4.33 30.08 12.63
N ASP A 770 -3.06 30.14 13.03
CA ASP A 770 -2.36 31.38 13.36
C ASP A 770 -1.08 31.44 12.53
N MET A 771 -0.88 32.55 11.82
CA MET A 771 0.31 32.77 10.98
C MET A 771 0.97 34.05 11.46
N ARG A 772 2.19 33.94 11.98
CA ARG A 772 2.91 35.08 12.57
C ARG A 772 4.37 35.10 12.15
N ASN A 773 4.84 36.26 11.72
CA ASN A 773 6.26 36.53 11.55
C ASN A 773 6.97 36.49 12.92
N PRO A 774 8.23 36.04 12.99
CA PRO A 774 9.07 36.19 14.18
C PRO A 774 9.30 37.69 14.49
N ARG A 775 8.78 38.18 15.61
CA ARG A 775 8.81 39.64 15.92
C ARG A 775 10.02 40.03 16.74
N GLU A 776 10.24 39.32 17.83
CA GLU A 776 11.29 39.58 18.82
C GLU A 776 12.62 38.95 18.39
N ASP A 777 13.74 39.51 18.83
CA ASP A 777 15.07 38.99 18.48
C ASP A 777 15.26 37.55 19.00
N GLU A 778 14.64 37.21 20.12
CA GLU A 778 14.60 35.84 20.65
C GLU A 778 13.86 34.89 19.71
N GLU A 779 12.65 35.24 19.24
CA GLU A 779 11.91 34.44 18.26
C GLU A 779 12.66 34.31 16.93
N LYS A 780 13.31 35.38 16.46
CA LYS A 780 14.13 35.35 15.24
C LYS A 780 15.35 34.44 15.39
N ASN A 781 16.02 34.48 16.54
CA ASN A 781 17.15 33.61 16.83
C ASN A 781 16.70 32.15 16.90
N LEU A 782 15.56 31.88 17.56
CA LEU A 782 15.00 30.55 17.62
C LEU A 782 14.60 30.02 16.23
N PHE A 783 13.99 30.86 15.39
CA PHE A 783 13.68 30.51 14.01
C PHE A 783 14.94 30.09 13.24
N ARG A 784 16.04 30.85 13.37
CA ARG A 784 17.32 30.50 12.72
C ARG A 784 17.88 29.17 13.24
N MET A 785 17.80 28.91 14.53
CA MET A 785 18.23 27.63 15.11
C MET A 785 17.40 26.46 14.59
N LEU A 786 16.08 26.64 14.44
CA LEU A 786 15.18 25.65 13.83
C LEU A 786 15.55 25.40 12.37
N GLU A 787 15.75 26.46 11.58
CA GLU A 787 16.19 26.38 10.19
C GLU A 787 17.52 25.62 10.05
N GLU A 788 18.52 25.96 10.86
CA GLU A 788 19.82 25.26 10.88
C GLU A 788 19.71 23.79 11.28
N THR A 789 18.91 23.48 12.30
CA THR A 789 18.68 22.10 12.77
C THR A 789 18.07 21.25 11.66
N ARG A 790 17.07 21.79 10.94
CA ARG A 790 16.40 21.10 9.84
C ARG A 790 17.27 20.97 8.60
N LYS A 791 18.12 21.98 8.33
CA LYS A 791 19.12 21.89 7.25
C LYS A 791 20.08 20.74 7.50
N LEU A 792 20.62 20.63 8.72
CA LEU A 792 21.48 19.51 9.12
C LEU A 792 20.75 18.16 9.01
N PHE A 793 19.46 18.11 9.35
CA PHE A 793 18.65 16.89 9.21
C PHE A 793 18.53 16.45 7.74
N ASN A 794 18.22 17.38 6.83
CA ASN A 794 18.13 17.09 5.40
C ASN A 794 19.50 16.68 4.81
N GLU A 795 20.58 17.37 5.18
CA GLU A 795 21.95 17.00 4.77
C GLU A 795 22.31 15.59 5.27
N LEU A 796 21.94 15.24 6.50
CA LEU A 796 22.17 13.91 7.06
C LEU A 796 21.39 12.83 6.32
N GLN A 797 20.12 13.06 5.97
CA GLN A 797 19.33 12.11 5.17
C GLN A 797 19.99 11.81 3.81
N THR A 798 20.64 12.80 3.20
CA THR A 798 21.31 12.61 1.90
C THR A 798 22.70 11.96 2.01
N SER A 799 23.44 12.25 3.09
CA SER A 799 24.85 11.84 3.24
C SER A 799 25.03 10.53 4.00
N ASP A 800 24.22 10.28 5.04
CA ASP A 800 24.26 9.09 5.87
C ASP A 800 22.85 8.73 6.39
N PRO A 801 21.99 8.14 5.54
CA PRO A 801 20.60 7.85 5.88
C PRO A 801 20.44 6.81 7.00
N ASN A 802 21.49 6.03 7.31
CA ASN A 802 21.44 4.93 8.28
C ASN A 802 21.84 5.36 9.71
N ASP A 803 22.31 6.61 9.90
CA ASP A 803 22.62 7.14 11.23
C ASP A 803 21.35 7.60 11.96
N ALA A 804 20.54 6.61 12.36
CA ALA A 804 19.29 6.82 13.09
C ALA A 804 19.49 7.60 14.39
N HIS A 805 20.65 7.45 15.04
CA HIS A 805 20.94 8.13 16.29
C HIS A 805 21.12 9.64 16.11
N LYS A 806 21.88 10.09 15.09
CA LYS A 806 21.99 11.53 14.80
C LYS A 806 20.67 12.12 14.32
N GLN A 807 19.89 11.38 13.52
CA GLN A 807 18.56 11.81 13.08
C GLN A 807 17.64 12.04 14.28
N GLU A 808 17.60 11.09 15.23
CA GLU A 808 16.82 11.21 16.45
C GLU A 808 17.28 12.40 17.31
N ASN A 809 18.59 12.62 17.46
CA ASN A 809 19.13 13.76 18.21
C ASN A 809 18.70 15.11 17.62
N LEU A 810 18.69 15.24 16.29
CA LEU A 810 18.23 16.46 15.61
C LEU A 810 16.73 16.69 15.80
N LEU A 811 15.91 15.64 15.68
CA LEU A 811 14.46 15.70 15.96
C LEU A 811 14.16 16.10 17.41
N GLN A 812 14.90 15.54 18.38
CA GLN A 812 14.78 15.93 19.79
C GLN A 812 15.22 17.38 20.03
N THR A 813 16.21 17.86 19.30
CA THR A 813 16.68 19.26 19.37
C THR A 813 15.61 20.20 18.83
N GLU A 814 15.02 19.88 17.69
CA GLU A 814 13.91 20.64 17.11
C GLU A 814 12.72 20.72 18.08
N GLN A 815 12.31 19.60 18.69
CA GLN A 815 11.24 19.59 19.69
C GLN A 815 11.56 20.47 20.90
N LYS A 816 12.81 20.50 21.38
CA LYS A 816 13.23 21.38 22.48
C LYS A 816 13.12 22.86 22.10
N LEU A 817 13.51 23.21 20.87
CA LEU A 817 13.40 24.56 20.35
C LEU A 817 11.94 25.00 20.22
N LEU A 818 11.06 24.14 19.70
CA LEU A 818 9.62 24.43 19.62
C LEU A 818 8.99 24.63 21.00
N ARG A 819 9.35 23.83 22.01
CA ARG A 819 8.89 24.07 23.40
C ARG A 819 9.40 25.38 23.99
N ALA A 820 10.62 25.80 23.63
CA ALA A 820 11.13 27.10 24.04
C ALA A 820 10.32 28.25 23.41
N LEU A 821 9.91 28.11 22.15
CA LEU A 821 8.99 29.05 21.48
C LEU A 821 7.66 29.19 22.23
N GLU A 822 7.06 28.06 22.60
CA GLU A 822 5.81 28.02 23.39
C GLU A 822 5.99 28.74 24.73
N GLY A 823 7.13 28.54 25.41
CA GLY A 823 7.47 29.24 26.65
C GLY A 823 7.54 30.76 26.48
N ILE A 824 8.21 31.24 25.43
CA ILE A 824 8.31 32.69 25.12
C ILE A 824 6.91 33.27 24.85
N ARG A 825 6.11 32.59 24.03
CA ARG A 825 4.75 33.03 23.68
C ARG A 825 3.79 32.97 24.87
N GLY A 826 3.94 31.98 25.74
CA GLY A 826 3.17 31.84 26.97
C GLY A 826 3.47 32.93 28.00
N GLN A 827 4.69 33.46 28.05
CA GLN A 827 5.03 34.61 28.91
C GLN A 827 4.42 35.92 28.41
N GLY A 828 4.18 36.06 27.10
CA GLY A 828 3.50 37.21 26.48
C GLY A 828 1.97 37.19 26.56
N MET A 829 1.34 36.02 26.83
CA MET A 829 -0.11 35.87 26.99
C MET A 829 -0.55 36.00 28.47
N LYS A 830 -0.19 37.09 29.14
CA LYS A 830 -1.04 37.64 30.22
C LYS A 830 -1.98 38.68 29.61
N ILE A 831 -2.87 38.24 28.73
CA ILE A 831 -4.01 39.04 28.29
C ILE A 831 -5.21 38.58 29.09
N SER A 832 -5.69 39.49 29.92
CA SER A 832 -6.91 39.48 30.72
C SER A 832 -7.99 38.51 30.21
N GLU A 833 -8.48 37.68 31.12
CA GLU A 833 -9.73 36.94 30.97
C GLU A 833 -10.81 37.83 30.32
N PRO A 834 -11.42 37.42 29.20
CA PRO A 834 -12.73 37.90 28.86
C PRO A 834 -13.69 37.29 29.88
N THR A 835 -14.16 38.14 30.79
CA THR A 835 -15.51 37.98 31.36
C THR A 835 -16.53 37.91 30.21
N TRP A 836 -17.74 37.41 30.49
CA TRP A 836 -18.84 37.07 29.55
C TRP A 836 -18.77 35.60 29.06
N ILE A 837 -19.65 34.65 29.43
CA ILE A 837 -21.08 34.71 29.79
C ILE A 837 -21.48 33.52 30.71
N GLN A 838 -22.41 33.83 31.64
CA GLN A 838 -23.28 32.94 32.43
C GLN A 838 -24.39 32.30 31.59
#